data_AF-A0A7X9CEB6-F1
#
_entry.id   AF-A0A7X9CEB6-F1
#
_cell.length_a   1.000
_cell.length_b   1.000
_cell.length_c   1.000
_cell.angle_alpha   90.00
_cell.angle_beta   90.00
_cell.angle_gamma   90.00
#
_symmetry.space_group_name_H-M   'P 1'
#
loop_
_entity.id
_entity.type
_entity.pdbx_description
1 polymer ?
#
loop_
_entity_poly.entity_id
_entity_poly.type
_entity_poly.pdbx_seq_one_letter_code
_entity_poly.pdbx_strand_id
1 'polypeptide(L)'
;MFLLMVILLIFTSIPLNFFAYANGEEYDIVIKNGTIFNPSTDHELEGYNLGIKGEKIVRITRENISGKEEINAKGLYISPGFIDLISYDPNSVGIKLKVLDGVTSNLAMHGGTENAEQWYNAWEKNGVLTNFGASSFVTRLRWPIVGYGVDAEMTDPEDIEKLVEANRKNIEAGALGISFSFEYVPGIKHEIVPLLNLAKEYNVPTFYHLRYSDGDRGLEGIQEVIDYGKETGAIIHIMHINSTGGTFHMEEALEMVESARKDGLDITACVYPYDYWATYIDSARFRPGWQDRFRIDYEDLQIGGTDIRITEEAFAQYRTQHLLVAAHGSMPEEELIMCLEDPNIMIGSDTIIEPSGNNHPRGSGTYSRIFGKYVREDQVLSTMDAIKKVSYLPAKRMESSAPQMRYKGRIEIGADADITIFNPNTIIDKATVKNTSEPSVGVEYVIINGVIVKNKNGVVSGVHPGKPIKSYFVDKILQEETIDFSINLNDGEKQKLENIYEINGQEYVSIRELADYLNIPMENNINGQISLKDNGQLEIGNTKAKINNKEIDLNSEPIIYKSNVYINIKDIEKILTEDYKLQLKDSEILLEYIDSTPIAKIEDENKIEDKDKVDHKKSLVLPSLFALVLIGLVLVLFNRSQE
;
A
#
# COMPACT_ATOMS: atom_id res chain seq x y z
N MET A 1 -9.20 57.99 57.81
CA MET A 1 -9.25 56.51 57.78
C MET A 1 -10.53 56.05 57.06
N PHE A 2 -10.72 56.46 55.80
CA PHE A 2 -11.85 56.03 54.95
C PHE A 2 -11.60 56.36 53.45
N LEU A 3 -10.33 56.43 53.03
CA LEU A 3 -9.96 56.75 51.64
C LEU A 3 -8.76 55.95 51.10
N LEU A 4 -8.38 54.86 51.79
CA LEU A 4 -7.33 53.94 51.34
C LEU A 4 -7.83 52.50 51.15
N MET A 5 -9.15 52.28 51.25
CA MET A 5 -9.78 50.95 51.27
C MET A 5 -10.81 50.75 50.15
N VAL A 6 -10.76 51.59 49.10
CA VAL A 6 -11.63 51.49 47.91
C VAL A 6 -10.83 51.24 46.62
N ILE A 7 -9.49 51.36 46.65
CA ILE A 7 -8.62 51.09 45.49
C ILE A 7 -8.13 49.62 45.45
N LEU A 8 -8.35 48.84 46.52
CA LEU A 8 -7.95 47.41 46.59
C LEU A 8 -9.08 46.41 46.31
N LEU A 9 -10.27 46.87 45.88
CA LEU A 9 -11.46 46.03 45.68
C LEU A 9 -12.09 46.15 44.27
N ILE A 10 -11.29 46.58 43.28
CA ILE A 10 -11.67 46.59 41.85
C ILE A 10 -10.74 45.67 41.01
N PHE A 11 -9.92 44.84 41.64
CA PHE A 11 -9.01 43.90 40.95
C PHE A 11 -9.32 42.40 41.16
N THR A 12 -10.53 42.04 41.63
CA THR A 12 -10.92 40.63 41.87
C THR A 12 -12.21 40.20 41.17
N SER A 13 -12.53 40.80 40.02
CA SER A 13 -13.60 40.32 39.14
C SER A 13 -13.24 40.48 37.66
N ILE A 14 -12.00 40.13 37.32
CA ILE A 14 -11.69 39.66 35.96
C ILE A 14 -11.91 38.15 36.00
N PRO A 15 -12.81 37.55 35.19
CA PRO A 15 -12.82 36.11 35.04
C PRO A 15 -11.46 35.68 34.51
N LEU A 16 -10.65 35.06 35.38
CA LEU A 16 -9.56 34.18 34.96
C LEU A 16 -10.20 32.98 34.26
N ASN A 17 -10.52 33.15 32.99
CA ASN A 17 -10.66 32.13 31.94
C ASN A 17 -10.95 32.80 30.58
N PHE A 18 -10.19 33.85 30.26
CA PHE A 18 -10.16 34.43 28.91
C PHE A 18 -8.73 34.62 28.37
N PHE A 19 -7.76 33.92 28.95
CA PHE A 19 -6.58 33.49 28.19
C PHE A 19 -6.88 32.10 27.64
N ALA A 20 -7.87 32.03 26.75
CA ALA A 20 -7.86 30.97 25.76
C ALA A 20 -6.54 31.11 25.01
N TYR A 21 -5.85 29.99 24.85
CA TYR A 21 -4.62 29.82 24.09
C TYR A 21 -4.76 30.46 22.70
N ALA A 22 -4.46 31.75 22.59
CA ALA A 22 -4.03 32.39 21.35
C ALA A 22 -2.53 32.13 21.20
N ASN A 23 -2.14 30.86 21.16
CA ASN A 23 -0.81 30.49 20.69
C ASN A 23 -0.96 30.29 19.18
N GLY A 24 -0.53 31.33 18.44
CA GLY A 24 -0.67 31.49 17.00
C GLY A 24 0.00 30.41 16.16
N GLU A 25 -0.59 29.23 16.10
CA GLU A 25 -0.46 28.38 14.92
C GLU A 25 -1.56 28.76 13.93
N GLU A 26 -1.20 29.61 12.96
CA GLU A 26 -2.06 29.88 11.82
C GLU A 26 -2.09 28.63 10.92
N TYR A 27 -3.26 27.97 10.84
CA TYR A 27 -3.48 26.84 9.93
C TYR A 27 -3.63 27.35 8.48
N ASP A 28 -3.18 26.57 7.51
CA ASP A 28 -3.39 26.92 6.10
C ASP A 28 -4.84 26.68 5.67
N ILE A 29 -5.42 25.54 6.08
CA ILE A 29 -6.83 25.21 5.86
C ILE A 29 -7.45 24.75 7.18
N VAL A 30 -8.66 25.21 7.46
CA VAL A 30 -9.51 24.68 8.54
C VAL A 30 -10.83 24.16 7.97
N ILE A 31 -11.19 22.92 8.31
CA ILE A 31 -12.48 22.32 7.94
C ILE A 31 -13.35 22.24 9.19
N LYS A 32 -14.57 22.78 9.13
CA LYS A 32 -15.48 22.93 10.28
C LYS A 32 -16.85 22.30 10.05
N ASN A 33 -17.51 21.90 11.14
CA ASN A 33 -18.94 21.55 11.22
C ASN A 33 -19.42 20.34 10.38
N GLY A 34 -18.52 19.58 9.75
CA GLY A 34 -18.88 18.33 9.07
C GLY A 34 -18.84 17.12 9.99
N THR A 35 -19.26 15.97 9.46
CA THR A 35 -19.09 14.67 10.11
C THR A 35 -17.81 14.03 9.59
N ILE A 36 -16.81 13.84 10.45
CA ILE A 36 -15.51 13.27 10.08
C ILE A 36 -15.54 11.76 10.25
N PHE A 37 -15.15 11.02 9.22
CA PHE A 37 -15.00 9.58 9.25
C PHE A 37 -13.52 9.20 9.30
N ASN A 38 -13.11 8.48 10.34
CA ASN A 38 -11.77 7.90 10.42
C ASN A 38 -11.81 6.37 10.30
N PRO A 39 -11.54 5.81 9.11
CA PRO A 39 -11.68 4.37 8.86
C PRO A 39 -10.64 3.48 9.53
N SER A 40 -9.50 4.03 9.99
CA SER A 40 -8.46 3.28 10.70
C SER A 40 -8.85 2.91 12.14
N THR A 41 -9.78 3.68 12.73
CA THR A 41 -10.21 3.53 14.12
C THR A 41 -11.71 3.35 14.29
N ASP A 42 -12.46 3.26 13.18
CA ASP A 42 -13.92 3.12 13.18
C ASP A 42 -14.67 4.25 13.90
N HIS A 43 -14.11 5.47 13.89
CA HIS A 43 -14.74 6.63 14.52
C HIS A 43 -15.46 7.52 13.52
N GLU A 44 -16.70 7.86 13.89
CA GLU A 44 -17.48 8.96 13.33
C GLU A 44 -17.49 10.12 14.32
N LEU A 45 -16.99 11.28 13.91
CA LEU A 45 -16.76 12.43 14.78
C LEU A 45 -17.59 13.64 14.34
N GLU A 46 -18.61 13.96 15.12
CA GLU A 46 -19.40 15.18 14.98
C GLU A 46 -18.93 16.31 15.93
N GLY A 47 -18.97 17.54 15.42
CA GLY A 47 -18.58 18.74 16.18
C GLY A 47 -17.07 18.87 16.38
N TYR A 48 -16.26 18.21 15.55
CA TYR A 48 -14.83 18.38 15.46
C TYR A 48 -14.43 19.20 14.23
N ASN A 49 -13.30 19.88 14.32
CA ASN A 49 -12.66 20.66 13.27
C ASN A 49 -11.30 20.06 12.94
N LEU A 50 -10.91 20.12 11.67
CA LEU A 50 -9.57 19.75 11.19
C LEU A 50 -8.74 21.01 10.94
N GLY A 51 -7.52 21.05 11.47
CA GLY A 51 -6.51 22.05 11.13
C GLY A 51 -5.42 21.41 10.29
N ILE A 52 -5.17 21.98 9.11
CA ILE A 52 -4.17 21.53 8.14
C ILE A 52 -3.06 22.57 8.05
N LYS A 53 -1.81 22.12 8.01
CA LYS A 53 -0.62 22.96 7.86
C LYS A 53 0.35 22.28 6.90
N GLY A 54 0.71 22.98 5.83
CA GLY A 54 1.36 22.38 4.68
C GLY A 54 0.55 21.18 4.18
N GLU A 55 1.21 20.03 4.11
CA GLU A 55 0.63 18.81 3.51
C GLU A 55 -0.02 17.89 4.53
N LYS A 56 -0.08 18.29 5.81
CA LYS A 56 -0.43 17.39 6.91
C LYS A 56 -1.63 17.88 7.70
N ILE A 57 -2.41 16.93 8.21
CA ILE A 57 -3.39 17.17 9.26
C ILE A 57 -2.61 17.32 10.57
N VAL A 58 -2.68 18.50 11.20
CA VAL A 58 -1.93 18.80 12.43
C VAL A 58 -2.82 18.94 13.66
N ARG A 59 -4.14 19.08 13.47
CA ARG A 59 -5.10 19.24 14.56
C ARG A 59 -6.44 18.58 14.25
N ILE A 60 -6.99 17.89 15.24
CA ILE A 60 -8.37 17.42 15.30
C ILE A 60 -8.93 17.87 16.66
N THR A 61 -9.91 18.76 16.69
CA THR A 61 -10.37 19.38 17.96
C THR A 61 -11.83 19.81 17.94
N ARG A 62 -12.49 19.82 19.10
CA ARG A 62 -13.81 20.45 19.29
C ARG A 62 -13.72 21.97 19.47
N GLU A 63 -12.53 22.48 19.74
CA GLU A 63 -12.30 23.91 19.90
C GLU A 63 -12.52 24.63 18.57
N ASN A 64 -13.01 25.87 18.65
CA ASN A 64 -13.05 26.72 17.47
C ASN A 64 -11.62 27.16 17.12
N ILE A 65 -11.17 26.78 15.92
CA ILE A 65 -9.86 27.12 15.36
C ILE A 65 -10.05 27.96 14.09
N SER A 66 -9.01 28.68 13.67
CA SER A 66 -9.05 29.52 12.46
C SER A 66 -7.81 29.29 11.59
N GLY A 67 -7.97 29.44 10.28
CA GLY A 67 -6.87 29.34 9.31
C GLY A 67 -7.05 30.32 8.16
N LYS A 68 -6.08 30.34 7.24
CA LYS A 68 -6.08 31.21 6.06
C LYS A 68 -7.29 30.94 5.17
N GLU A 69 -7.60 29.67 4.96
CA GLU A 69 -8.81 29.21 4.28
C GLU A 69 -9.72 28.45 5.26
N GLU A 70 -11.02 28.74 5.24
CA GLU A 70 -12.01 28.06 6.08
C GLU A 70 -13.12 27.40 5.25
N ILE A 71 -13.24 26.08 5.39
CA ILE A 71 -14.29 25.28 4.76
C ILE A 71 -15.38 24.98 5.79
N ASN A 72 -16.58 25.51 5.57
CA ASN A 72 -17.76 25.13 6.33
C ASN A 72 -18.41 23.88 5.70
N ALA A 73 -18.16 22.73 6.31
CA ALA A 73 -18.64 21.41 5.87
C ALA A 73 -19.96 20.99 6.55
N LYS A 74 -20.77 21.95 7.01
CA LYS A 74 -22.06 21.65 7.66
C LYS A 74 -22.96 20.78 6.76
N GLY A 75 -23.35 19.62 7.29
CA GLY A 75 -24.18 18.64 6.59
C GLY A 75 -23.44 17.83 5.53
N LEU A 76 -22.11 17.94 5.47
CA LEU A 76 -21.23 17.19 4.59
C LEU A 76 -20.42 16.16 5.38
N TYR A 77 -20.02 15.10 4.70
CA TYR A 77 -19.10 14.09 5.21
C TYR A 77 -17.67 14.44 4.81
N ILE A 78 -16.75 14.24 5.74
CA ILE A 78 -15.31 14.46 5.57
C ILE A 78 -14.64 13.11 5.73
N SER A 79 -14.08 12.58 4.63
CA SER A 79 -13.35 11.31 4.59
C SER A 79 -11.89 11.52 4.19
N PRO A 80 -11.01 10.54 4.41
CA PRO A 80 -9.77 10.50 3.65
C PRO A 80 -10.09 10.51 2.15
N GLY A 81 -9.13 10.96 1.36
CA GLY A 81 -9.20 10.92 -0.09
C GLY A 81 -9.32 9.48 -0.62
N PHE A 82 -10.02 9.30 -1.75
CA PHE A 82 -10.19 7.98 -2.34
C PHE A 82 -8.92 7.58 -3.09
N ILE A 83 -8.56 6.30 -2.99
CA ILE A 83 -7.34 5.72 -3.56
C ILE A 83 -7.76 4.67 -4.58
N ASP A 84 -7.30 4.85 -5.82
CA ASP A 84 -7.57 3.93 -6.91
C ASP A 84 -6.34 3.09 -7.23
N LEU A 85 -6.38 1.81 -6.85
CA LEU A 85 -5.30 0.86 -7.13
C LEU A 85 -5.27 0.44 -8.60
N ILE A 86 -6.43 0.25 -9.20
CA ILE A 86 -6.58 -0.38 -10.52
C ILE A 86 -6.87 0.73 -11.53
N SER A 87 -5.96 1.70 -11.58
CA SER A 87 -6.00 2.77 -12.55
C SER A 87 -4.92 2.58 -13.62
N TYR A 88 -4.69 3.61 -14.41
CA TYR A 88 -3.84 3.62 -15.60
C TYR A 88 -3.03 4.92 -15.61
N ASP A 89 -2.20 5.09 -16.62
CA ASP A 89 -1.37 6.28 -16.82
C ASP A 89 -2.20 7.57 -16.71
N PRO A 90 -1.76 8.55 -15.91
CA PRO A 90 -2.38 9.85 -15.84
C PRO A 90 -2.61 10.47 -17.22
N ASN A 91 -3.75 11.12 -17.42
CA ASN A 91 -3.98 11.94 -18.61
C ASN A 91 -4.89 13.13 -18.29
N SER A 92 -4.93 14.09 -19.21
CA SER A 92 -5.59 15.39 -19.00
C SER A 92 -7.11 15.30 -18.78
N VAL A 93 -7.76 14.23 -19.25
CA VAL A 93 -9.20 14.02 -19.11
C VAL A 93 -9.50 13.13 -17.90
N GLY A 94 -8.87 11.95 -17.85
CA GLY A 94 -9.11 10.94 -16.83
C GLY A 94 -8.85 11.41 -15.41
N ILE A 95 -7.72 12.07 -15.17
CA ILE A 95 -7.38 12.55 -13.81
C ILE A 95 -8.35 13.63 -13.34
N LYS A 96 -8.84 14.49 -14.24
CA LYS A 96 -9.83 15.50 -13.89
C LYS A 96 -11.14 14.86 -13.45
N LEU A 97 -11.60 13.82 -14.16
CA LEU A 97 -12.82 13.08 -13.82
C LEU A 97 -12.67 12.33 -12.50
N LYS A 98 -11.50 11.75 -12.24
CA LYS A 98 -11.16 11.12 -10.96
C LYS A 98 -11.23 12.08 -9.77
N VAL A 99 -10.67 13.28 -9.91
CA VAL A 99 -10.79 14.33 -8.88
C VAL A 99 -12.25 14.73 -8.68
N LEU A 100 -13.04 14.84 -9.75
CA LEU A 100 -14.47 15.12 -9.64
C LEU A 100 -15.25 13.99 -8.94
N ASP A 101 -14.73 12.77 -8.98
CA ASP A 101 -15.25 11.58 -8.29
C ASP A 101 -14.64 11.36 -6.89
N GLY A 102 -13.79 12.27 -6.40
CA GLY A 102 -13.23 12.22 -5.03
C GLY A 102 -11.89 11.48 -4.89
N VAL A 103 -11.25 11.10 -5.98
CA VAL A 103 -9.95 10.42 -5.97
C VAL A 103 -8.81 11.39 -5.70
N THR A 104 -7.92 11.03 -4.77
CA THR A 104 -6.69 11.78 -4.46
C THR A 104 -5.42 11.06 -4.87
N SER A 105 -5.48 9.73 -5.03
CA SER A 105 -4.34 8.89 -5.44
C SER A 105 -4.74 7.95 -6.57
N ASN A 106 -4.01 8.02 -7.69
CA ASN A 106 -4.21 7.25 -8.91
C ASN A 106 -3.02 6.31 -9.13
N LEU A 107 -3.18 5.03 -8.82
CA LEU A 107 -2.12 4.03 -8.97
C LEU A 107 -2.39 3.14 -10.18
N ALA A 108 -1.39 2.96 -11.04
CA ALA A 108 -1.42 2.11 -12.22
C ALA A 108 -0.95 0.69 -11.87
N MET A 109 -1.71 0.00 -11.01
CA MET A 109 -1.39 -1.39 -10.62
C MET A 109 -1.93 -2.42 -11.62
N HIS A 110 -2.78 -2.01 -12.56
CA HIS A 110 -3.18 -2.80 -13.72
C HIS A 110 -2.55 -2.20 -14.99
N GLY A 111 -1.60 -2.92 -15.59
CA GLY A 111 -1.00 -2.51 -16.86
C GLY A 111 0.05 -1.40 -16.78
N GLY A 112 0.71 -1.22 -15.63
CA GLY A 112 1.66 -0.15 -15.26
C GLY A 112 2.78 0.17 -16.26
N THR A 113 4.04 0.08 -15.85
CA THR A 113 5.17 0.58 -16.64
C THR A 113 6.29 -0.44 -16.80
N GLU A 114 6.98 -0.39 -17.91
CA GLU A 114 8.23 -1.08 -18.20
C GLU A 114 9.47 -0.28 -17.78
N ASN A 115 9.32 1.01 -17.46
CA ASN A 115 10.40 1.89 -17.05
C ASN A 115 9.87 2.94 -16.05
N ALA A 116 9.97 2.62 -14.76
CA ALA A 116 9.46 3.42 -13.66
C ALA A 116 10.18 4.76 -13.56
N GLU A 117 11.50 4.81 -13.73
CA GLU A 117 12.27 6.05 -13.70
C GLU A 117 11.74 7.04 -14.75
N GLN A 118 11.66 6.59 -16.02
CA GLN A 118 11.16 7.43 -17.10
C GLN A 118 9.69 7.82 -16.87
N TRP A 119 8.88 6.89 -16.37
CA TRP A 119 7.47 7.10 -16.10
C TRP A 119 7.24 8.16 -15.01
N TYR A 120 7.91 8.05 -13.87
CA TYR A 120 7.82 9.05 -12.79
C TYR A 120 8.34 10.40 -13.26
N ASN A 121 9.51 10.45 -13.91
CA ASN A 121 10.08 11.69 -14.44
C ASN A 121 9.13 12.41 -15.40
N ALA A 122 8.39 11.67 -16.24
CA ALA A 122 7.42 12.24 -17.16
C ALA A 122 6.26 12.92 -16.40
N TRP A 123 5.69 12.26 -15.39
CA TRP A 123 4.54 12.78 -14.65
C TRP A 123 4.91 13.87 -13.64
N GLU A 124 6.07 13.77 -12.98
CA GLU A 124 6.61 14.81 -12.12
C GLU A 124 6.82 16.11 -12.92
N LYS A 125 7.41 16.01 -14.13
CA LYS A 125 7.62 17.16 -15.01
C LYS A 125 6.31 17.78 -15.51
N ASN A 126 5.31 16.95 -15.81
CA ASN A 126 4.03 17.43 -16.33
C ASN A 126 3.15 18.06 -15.24
N GLY A 127 3.33 17.67 -13.98
CA GLY A 127 2.48 18.07 -12.86
C GLY A 127 1.11 17.39 -12.92
N VAL A 128 0.77 16.60 -11.90
CA VAL A 128 -0.48 15.83 -11.86
C VAL A 128 -1.37 16.35 -10.73
N LEU A 129 -2.70 16.28 -10.90
CA LEU A 129 -3.64 16.69 -9.84
C LEU A 129 -3.59 15.73 -8.65
N THR A 130 -3.56 14.42 -8.91
CA THR A 130 -3.56 13.35 -7.91
C THR A 130 -2.16 12.84 -7.62
N ASN A 131 -1.95 12.24 -6.45
CA ASN A 131 -0.79 11.38 -6.24
C ASN A 131 -0.80 10.24 -7.26
N PHE A 132 0.37 9.74 -7.64
CA PHE A 132 0.48 8.79 -8.74
C PHE A 132 1.60 7.77 -8.53
N GLY A 133 1.39 6.55 -8.99
CA GLY A 133 2.39 5.49 -8.93
C GLY A 133 2.05 4.38 -9.90
N ALA A 134 2.98 3.48 -10.17
CA ALA A 134 2.79 2.40 -11.14
C ALA A 134 3.42 1.08 -10.67
N SER A 135 2.84 -0.02 -11.11
CA SER A 135 3.45 -1.36 -11.04
C SER A 135 4.45 -1.59 -12.16
N SER A 136 5.32 -2.58 -11.97
CA SER A 136 6.14 -3.17 -13.01
C SER A 136 5.28 -4.09 -13.85
N PHE A 137 5.09 -3.74 -15.13
CA PHE A 137 4.14 -4.47 -15.97
C PHE A 137 4.82 -5.55 -16.80
N VAL A 138 4.58 -6.80 -16.42
CA VAL A 138 5.26 -7.98 -16.97
C VAL A 138 5.03 -8.12 -18.47
N THR A 139 3.81 -7.86 -18.96
CA THR A 139 3.49 -7.95 -20.40
C THR A 139 4.41 -7.09 -21.26
N ARG A 140 4.63 -5.82 -20.89
CA ARG A 140 5.49 -4.91 -21.65
C ARG A 140 6.97 -5.28 -21.55
N LEU A 141 7.41 -5.71 -20.36
CA LEU A 141 8.79 -6.15 -20.14
C LEU A 141 9.15 -7.45 -20.88
N ARG A 142 8.16 -8.27 -21.22
CA ARG A 142 8.35 -9.51 -22.01
C ARG A 142 8.55 -9.26 -23.50
N TRP A 143 7.91 -8.23 -24.07
CA TRP A 143 7.89 -8.02 -25.52
C TRP A 143 9.28 -7.89 -26.17
N PRO A 144 10.28 -7.23 -25.54
CA PRO A 144 11.63 -7.19 -26.09
C PRO A 144 12.35 -8.56 -26.13
N ILE A 145 11.85 -9.56 -25.39
CA ILE A 145 12.47 -10.88 -25.23
C ILE A 145 11.79 -11.90 -26.13
N VAL A 146 10.47 -12.07 -25.99
CA VAL A 146 9.68 -13.10 -26.70
C VAL A 146 8.83 -12.55 -27.86
N GLY A 147 8.91 -11.24 -28.12
CA GLY A 147 8.09 -10.56 -29.12
C GLY A 147 6.66 -10.28 -28.63
N TYR A 148 5.81 -9.80 -29.55
CA TYR A 148 4.44 -9.34 -29.25
C TYR A 148 3.37 -10.45 -29.21
N GLY A 149 3.76 -11.71 -29.34
CA GLY A 149 2.82 -12.83 -29.35
C GLY A 149 2.21 -13.08 -27.97
N VAL A 150 0.87 -12.99 -27.86
CA VAL A 150 0.17 -13.19 -26.58
C VAL A 150 0.24 -14.64 -26.08
N ASP A 151 0.37 -15.60 -26.99
CA ASP A 151 0.51 -17.03 -26.68
C ASP A 151 1.98 -17.48 -26.60
N ALA A 152 2.95 -16.56 -26.78
CA ALA A 152 4.37 -16.90 -26.71
C ALA A 152 4.77 -17.23 -25.27
N GLU A 153 5.25 -18.46 -25.06
CA GLU A 153 5.81 -18.92 -23.78
C GLU A 153 7.30 -18.60 -23.70
N MET A 154 7.76 -18.25 -22.49
CA MET A 154 9.18 -18.01 -22.20
C MET A 154 9.78 -19.26 -21.53
N THR A 155 10.32 -20.19 -22.33
CA THR A 155 10.86 -21.48 -21.82
C THR A 155 12.37 -21.49 -21.60
N ASP A 156 13.10 -20.52 -22.15
CA ASP A 156 14.56 -20.42 -21.97
C ASP A 156 14.87 -19.78 -20.61
N PRO A 157 15.60 -20.46 -19.70
CA PRO A 157 15.98 -19.89 -18.41
C PRO A 157 16.75 -18.57 -18.51
N GLU A 158 17.57 -18.36 -19.55
CA GLU A 158 18.30 -17.10 -19.72
C GLU A 158 17.35 -15.93 -20.03
N ASP A 159 16.27 -16.19 -20.76
CA ASP A 159 15.25 -15.18 -21.06
C ASP A 159 14.39 -14.86 -19.84
N ILE A 160 14.08 -15.87 -19.02
CA ILE A 160 13.41 -15.67 -17.72
C ILE A 160 14.28 -14.79 -16.82
N GLU A 161 15.59 -15.06 -16.73
CA GLU A 161 16.49 -14.26 -15.92
C GLU A 161 16.58 -12.80 -16.41
N LYS A 162 16.62 -12.58 -17.73
CA LYS A 162 16.54 -11.22 -18.30
C LYS A 162 15.26 -10.49 -17.88
N LEU A 163 14.12 -11.19 -17.86
CA LEU A 163 12.84 -10.62 -17.44
C LEU A 163 12.82 -10.31 -15.93
N VAL A 164 13.37 -11.19 -15.10
CA VAL A 164 13.52 -10.98 -13.65
C VAL A 164 14.38 -9.75 -13.39
N GLU A 165 15.54 -9.63 -14.05
CA GLU A 165 16.44 -8.48 -13.92
C GLU A 165 15.79 -7.18 -14.41
N ALA A 166 14.99 -7.23 -15.47
CA ALA A 166 14.25 -6.07 -15.94
C ALA A 166 13.20 -5.60 -14.91
N ASN A 167 12.48 -6.54 -14.26
CA ASN A 167 11.56 -6.21 -13.18
C ASN A 167 12.28 -5.69 -11.93
N ARG A 168 13.45 -6.26 -11.59
CA ARG A 168 14.29 -5.82 -10.47
C ARG A 168 14.64 -4.34 -10.62
N LYS A 169 15.20 -3.96 -11.76
CA LYS A 169 15.53 -2.55 -12.09
C LYS A 169 14.31 -1.64 -11.98
N ASN A 170 13.16 -2.12 -12.43
CA ASN A 170 11.93 -1.33 -12.42
C ASN A 170 11.42 -1.09 -10.98
N ILE A 171 11.48 -2.11 -10.11
CA ILE A 171 11.14 -2.00 -8.69
C ILE A 171 12.12 -1.07 -7.96
N GLU A 172 13.42 -1.22 -8.23
CA GLU A 172 14.47 -0.34 -7.69
C GLU A 172 14.30 1.11 -8.14
N ALA A 173 13.75 1.33 -9.33
CA ALA A 173 13.40 2.65 -9.87
C ALA A 173 12.02 3.17 -9.43
N GLY A 174 11.28 2.43 -8.60
CA GLY A 174 10.06 2.93 -7.94
C GLY A 174 8.77 2.22 -8.26
N ALA A 175 8.81 1.16 -9.06
CA ALA A 175 7.62 0.38 -9.32
C ALA A 175 7.09 -0.23 -8.01
N LEU A 176 5.80 -0.02 -7.75
CA LEU A 176 5.13 -0.34 -6.49
C LEU A 176 4.79 -1.82 -6.30
N GLY A 177 5.04 -2.65 -7.30
CA GLY A 177 4.60 -4.04 -7.35
C GLY A 177 4.84 -4.65 -8.71
N ILE A 178 4.43 -5.89 -8.90
CA ILE A 178 4.48 -6.58 -10.20
C ILE A 178 3.06 -6.88 -10.65
N SER A 179 2.70 -6.51 -11.88
CA SER A 179 1.35 -6.76 -12.41
C SER A 179 1.33 -7.71 -13.60
N PHE A 180 0.30 -8.54 -13.62
CA PHE A 180 0.07 -9.60 -14.58
C PHE A 180 -1.33 -9.49 -15.20
N SER A 181 -1.42 -9.89 -16.47
CA SER A 181 -2.65 -9.91 -17.25
C SER A 181 -2.82 -11.25 -17.97
N PHE A 182 -3.05 -12.32 -17.22
CA PHE A 182 -2.96 -13.70 -17.71
C PHE A 182 -3.95 -14.02 -18.83
N GLU A 183 -5.21 -13.57 -18.74
CA GLU A 183 -6.19 -13.80 -19.80
C GLU A 183 -5.81 -13.11 -21.12
N TYR A 184 -5.20 -11.93 -21.06
CA TYR A 184 -4.75 -11.20 -22.24
C TYR A 184 -3.43 -11.73 -22.81
N VAL A 185 -2.59 -12.35 -21.98
CA VAL A 185 -1.29 -12.91 -22.36
C VAL A 185 -1.15 -14.34 -21.82
N PRO A 186 -1.85 -15.33 -22.43
CA PRO A 186 -1.89 -16.70 -21.94
C PRO A 186 -0.52 -17.40 -21.89
N GLY A 187 0.46 -16.92 -22.67
CA GLY A 187 1.82 -17.44 -22.68
C GLY A 187 2.64 -17.19 -21.42
N ILE A 188 2.16 -16.36 -20.47
CA ILE A 188 2.81 -16.17 -19.17
C ILE A 188 2.60 -17.42 -18.31
N LYS A 189 3.68 -18.17 -18.05
CA LYS A 189 3.66 -19.44 -17.30
C LYS A 189 4.95 -19.65 -16.48
N HIS A 190 6.07 -19.93 -17.14
CA HIS A 190 7.31 -20.39 -16.51
C HIS A 190 8.03 -19.27 -15.76
N GLU A 191 7.80 -18.03 -16.18
CA GLU A 191 8.37 -16.83 -15.58
C GLU A 191 7.67 -16.39 -14.27
N ILE A 192 6.51 -16.97 -13.92
CA ILE A 192 5.71 -16.49 -12.78
C ILE A 192 6.44 -16.70 -11.46
N VAL A 193 6.79 -17.95 -11.10
CA VAL A 193 7.45 -18.27 -9.82
C VAL A 193 8.76 -17.48 -9.62
N PRO A 194 9.67 -17.37 -10.61
CA PRO A 194 10.84 -16.51 -10.51
C PRO A 194 10.52 -15.03 -10.19
N LEU A 195 9.50 -14.46 -10.84
CA LEU A 195 9.07 -13.09 -10.58
C LEU A 195 8.41 -12.93 -9.19
N LEU A 196 7.72 -13.96 -8.70
CA LEU A 196 7.15 -13.92 -7.35
C LEU A 196 8.19 -14.08 -6.26
N ASN A 197 9.25 -14.86 -6.49
CA ASN A 197 10.41 -14.89 -5.60
C ASN A 197 11.09 -13.52 -5.53
N LEU A 198 11.22 -12.81 -6.66
CA LEU A 198 11.67 -11.42 -6.68
C LEU A 198 10.71 -10.50 -5.90
N ALA A 199 9.40 -10.61 -6.13
CA ALA A 199 8.42 -9.80 -5.40
C ALA A 199 8.51 -10.02 -3.89
N LYS A 200 8.72 -11.28 -3.46
CA LYS A 200 8.95 -11.65 -2.07
C LYS A 200 10.24 -11.06 -1.52
N GLU A 201 11.33 -11.10 -2.28
CA GLU A 201 12.63 -10.50 -1.92
C GLU A 201 12.48 -9.00 -1.63
N TYR A 202 11.77 -8.26 -2.48
CA TYR A 202 11.55 -6.81 -2.33
C TYR A 202 10.32 -6.45 -1.48
N ASN A 203 9.60 -7.45 -0.98
CA ASN A 203 8.37 -7.26 -0.22
C ASN A 203 7.31 -6.38 -0.93
N VAL A 204 7.20 -6.54 -2.25
CA VAL A 204 6.23 -5.79 -3.05
C VAL A 204 5.01 -6.65 -3.38
N PRO A 205 3.80 -6.06 -3.40
CA PRO A 205 2.59 -6.76 -3.81
C PRO A 205 2.61 -7.14 -5.29
N THR A 206 1.89 -8.21 -5.62
CA THR A 206 1.64 -8.64 -6.99
C THR A 206 0.16 -8.58 -7.34
N PHE A 207 -0.14 -8.17 -8.57
CA PHE A 207 -1.49 -7.82 -9.02
C PHE A 207 -1.89 -8.68 -10.21
N TYR A 208 -3.08 -9.29 -10.15
CA TYR A 208 -3.49 -10.27 -11.14
C TYR A 208 -4.85 -9.95 -11.75
N HIS A 209 -4.85 -9.76 -13.07
CA HIS A 209 -6.01 -10.05 -13.90
C HIS A 209 -5.90 -11.54 -14.23
N LEU A 210 -6.82 -12.33 -13.68
CA LEU A 210 -6.70 -13.79 -13.65
C LEU A 210 -6.79 -14.40 -15.04
N ARG A 211 -6.48 -15.70 -15.13
CA ARG A 211 -6.38 -16.41 -16.41
C ARG A 211 -7.75 -16.73 -17.04
N TYR A 212 -8.79 -16.85 -16.22
CA TYR A 212 -10.12 -17.27 -16.64
C TYR A 212 -11.20 -16.33 -16.12
N SER A 213 -12.25 -16.20 -16.93
CA SER A 213 -13.39 -15.32 -16.68
C SER A 213 -14.73 -15.97 -17.10
N ASP A 214 -14.72 -17.29 -17.30
CA ASP A 214 -15.92 -18.11 -17.48
C ASP A 214 -16.37 -18.77 -16.19
N GLY A 215 -17.64 -19.19 -16.18
CA GLY A 215 -18.20 -19.98 -15.09
C GLY A 215 -17.54 -21.35 -14.93
N ASP A 216 -17.03 -21.97 -16.00
CA ASP A 216 -16.51 -23.34 -15.89
C ASP A 216 -15.13 -23.39 -15.21
N ARG A 217 -14.28 -22.39 -15.46
CA ARG A 217 -12.86 -22.38 -15.05
C ARG A 217 -12.46 -21.16 -14.23
N GLY A 218 -13.36 -20.22 -13.97
CA GLY A 218 -13.07 -19.01 -13.19
C GLY A 218 -12.34 -19.33 -11.88
N LEU A 219 -12.86 -20.27 -11.10
CA LEU A 219 -12.25 -20.70 -9.84
C LEU A 219 -10.85 -21.30 -10.00
N GLU A 220 -10.52 -21.93 -11.13
CA GLU A 220 -9.15 -22.41 -11.42
C GLU A 220 -8.16 -21.24 -11.44
N GLY A 221 -8.57 -20.07 -11.93
CA GLY A 221 -7.72 -18.87 -11.95
C GLY A 221 -7.43 -18.32 -10.55
N ILE A 222 -8.40 -18.42 -9.63
CA ILE A 222 -8.22 -18.07 -8.22
C ILE A 222 -7.29 -19.08 -7.54
N GLN A 223 -7.52 -20.37 -7.78
CA GLN A 223 -6.67 -21.44 -7.25
C GLN A 223 -5.22 -21.30 -7.72
N GLU A 224 -5.01 -20.97 -8.99
CA GLU A 224 -3.68 -20.74 -9.58
C GLU A 224 -2.87 -19.71 -8.78
N VAL A 225 -3.44 -18.54 -8.46
CA VAL A 225 -2.71 -17.51 -7.71
C VAL A 225 -2.59 -17.83 -6.21
N ILE A 226 -3.53 -18.59 -5.64
CA ILE A 226 -3.40 -19.12 -4.26
C ILE A 226 -2.22 -20.10 -4.19
N ASP A 227 -2.07 -21.00 -5.16
CA ASP A 227 -1.00 -21.98 -5.20
C ASP A 227 0.36 -21.29 -5.34
N TYR A 228 0.46 -20.28 -6.21
CA TYR A 228 1.64 -19.43 -6.30
C TYR A 228 1.97 -18.72 -4.99
N GLY A 229 0.96 -18.16 -4.32
CA GLY A 229 1.11 -17.54 -3.01
C GLY A 229 1.63 -18.52 -1.95
N LYS A 230 1.12 -19.76 -1.93
CA LYS A 230 1.56 -20.82 -1.01
C LYS A 230 2.99 -21.30 -1.29
N GLU A 231 3.36 -21.39 -2.56
CA GLU A 231 4.69 -21.83 -2.99
C GLU A 231 5.78 -20.79 -2.65
N THR A 232 5.49 -19.51 -2.88
CA THR A 232 6.50 -18.44 -2.82
C THR A 232 6.41 -17.56 -1.59
N GLY A 233 5.26 -17.56 -0.89
CA GLY A 233 4.95 -16.62 0.17
C GLY A 233 4.80 -15.18 -0.32
N ALA A 234 4.62 -14.96 -1.64
CA ALA A 234 4.40 -13.65 -2.24
C ALA A 234 3.04 -13.06 -1.84
N ILE A 235 2.98 -11.73 -1.89
CA ILE A 235 1.80 -10.95 -1.58
C ILE A 235 0.88 -10.90 -2.81
N ILE A 236 -0.37 -11.34 -2.67
CA ILE A 236 -1.32 -11.52 -3.79
C ILE A 236 -2.45 -10.49 -3.74
N HIS A 237 -2.73 -9.84 -4.86
CA HIS A 237 -3.92 -9.00 -5.07
C HIS A 237 -4.66 -9.39 -6.35
N ILE A 238 -5.87 -9.92 -6.20
CA ILE A 238 -6.77 -10.25 -7.31
C ILE A 238 -7.48 -8.97 -7.75
N MET A 239 -7.23 -8.55 -8.99
CA MET A 239 -7.89 -7.39 -9.57
C MET A 239 -9.31 -7.78 -10.01
N HIS A 240 -10.28 -6.88 -9.81
CA HIS A 240 -11.65 -6.94 -10.33
C HIS A 240 -12.26 -8.37 -10.38
N ILE A 241 -12.34 -9.02 -9.22
CA ILE A 241 -12.72 -10.44 -9.07
C ILE A 241 -14.11 -10.75 -9.66
N ASN A 242 -14.99 -9.75 -9.71
CA ASN A 242 -16.30 -9.86 -10.36
C ASN A 242 -16.22 -10.17 -11.85
N SER A 243 -15.12 -9.83 -12.52
CA SER A 243 -14.96 -9.95 -13.97
C SER A 243 -13.88 -10.93 -14.43
N THR A 244 -13.09 -11.45 -13.48
CA THR A 244 -12.11 -12.52 -13.68
C THR A 244 -12.08 -13.40 -12.44
N GLY A 245 -12.22 -14.70 -12.61
CA GLY A 245 -12.21 -15.67 -11.52
C GLY A 245 -13.56 -15.91 -10.86
N GLY A 246 -14.19 -14.87 -10.29
CA GLY A 246 -15.39 -15.04 -9.46
C GLY A 246 -16.73 -15.02 -10.19
N THR A 247 -16.78 -14.60 -11.46
CA THR A 247 -18.03 -14.48 -12.22
C THR A 247 -18.78 -15.82 -12.30
N PHE A 248 -20.07 -15.82 -11.95
CA PHE A 248 -20.97 -16.98 -11.84
C PHE A 248 -20.74 -17.91 -10.63
N HIS A 249 -19.71 -17.64 -9.81
CA HIS A 249 -19.29 -18.45 -8.66
C HIS A 249 -18.74 -17.56 -7.52
N MET A 250 -19.40 -16.42 -7.28
CA MET A 250 -18.80 -15.39 -6.42
C MET A 250 -18.73 -15.80 -4.95
N GLU A 251 -19.73 -16.54 -4.45
CA GLU A 251 -19.74 -17.06 -3.09
C GLU A 251 -18.50 -17.94 -2.85
N GLU A 252 -18.28 -18.93 -3.71
CA GLU A 252 -17.12 -19.82 -3.63
C GLU A 252 -15.80 -19.08 -3.83
N ALA A 253 -15.75 -18.10 -4.73
CA ALA A 253 -14.56 -17.28 -4.96
C ALA A 253 -14.15 -16.48 -3.72
N LEU A 254 -15.11 -15.85 -3.04
CA LEU A 254 -14.86 -15.10 -1.80
C LEU A 254 -14.46 -16.05 -0.66
N GLU A 255 -15.10 -17.22 -0.54
CA GLU A 255 -14.71 -18.26 0.43
C GLU A 255 -13.27 -18.75 0.21
N MET A 256 -12.85 -18.96 -1.04
CA MET A 256 -11.46 -19.35 -1.37
C MET A 256 -10.45 -18.29 -0.92
N VAL A 257 -10.73 -17.01 -1.19
CA VAL A 257 -9.87 -15.90 -0.78
C VAL A 257 -9.82 -15.75 0.75
N GLU A 258 -10.97 -15.88 1.41
CA GLU A 258 -11.05 -15.82 2.87
C GLU A 258 -10.30 -16.99 3.52
N SER A 259 -10.48 -18.22 3.02
CA SER A 259 -9.78 -19.41 3.51
C SER A 259 -8.27 -19.28 3.34
N ALA A 260 -7.80 -18.86 2.16
CA ALA A 260 -6.37 -18.66 1.93
C ALA A 260 -5.77 -17.61 2.87
N ARG A 261 -6.52 -16.54 3.17
CA ARG A 261 -6.11 -15.53 4.17
C ARG A 261 -6.05 -16.10 5.58
N LYS A 262 -7.04 -16.91 5.98
CA LYS A 262 -7.05 -17.62 7.29
C LYS A 262 -5.88 -18.59 7.43
N ASP A 263 -5.45 -19.19 6.32
CA ASP A 263 -4.27 -20.07 6.25
C ASP A 263 -2.93 -19.30 6.28
N GLY A 264 -2.97 -17.97 6.38
CA GLY A 264 -1.79 -17.11 6.54
C GLY A 264 -1.25 -16.52 5.24
N LEU A 265 -1.93 -16.71 4.11
CA LEU A 265 -1.53 -16.06 2.86
C LEU A 265 -1.91 -14.57 2.89
N ASP A 266 -0.99 -13.69 2.51
CA ASP A 266 -1.28 -12.27 2.30
C ASP A 266 -2.00 -12.08 0.95
N ILE A 267 -3.31 -12.31 0.96
CA ILE A 267 -4.18 -12.25 -0.22
C ILE A 267 -5.36 -11.29 -0.04
N THR A 268 -5.55 -10.45 -1.06
CA THR A 268 -6.63 -9.46 -1.14
C THR A 268 -7.27 -9.46 -2.52
N ALA A 269 -8.44 -8.83 -2.65
CA ALA A 269 -9.13 -8.67 -3.92
C ALA A 269 -9.78 -7.28 -4.02
N CYS A 270 -10.10 -6.84 -5.24
CA CYS A 270 -10.92 -5.66 -5.46
C CYS A 270 -12.03 -5.88 -6.50
N VAL A 271 -12.96 -4.93 -6.56
CA VAL A 271 -14.11 -4.93 -7.46
C VAL A 271 -14.36 -3.50 -7.98
N TYR A 272 -14.96 -3.36 -9.17
CA TYR A 272 -15.61 -2.11 -9.59
C TYR A 272 -17.14 -2.25 -9.49
N PRO A 273 -17.87 -1.17 -9.19
CA PRO A 273 -19.29 -1.23 -8.83
C PRO A 273 -20.26 -1.29 -10.02
N TYR A 274 -19.94 -2.13 -11.00
CA TYR A 274 -20.71 -2.36 -12.22
C TYR A 274 -20.88 -3.86 -12.48
N ASP A 275 -22.06 -4.23 -12.92
CA ASP A 275 -22.53 -5.57 -13.31
C ASP A 275 -22.22 -5.91 -14.78
N TYR A 276 -21.35 -5.12 -15.41
CA TYR A 276 -20.79 -5.39 -16.73
C TYR A 276 -19.35 -4.89 -16.83
N TRP A 277 -18.54 -5.59 -17.62
CA TRP A 277 -17.16 -5.22 -17.89
C TRP A 277 -17.03 -4.52 -19.24
N ALA A 278 -15.86 -3.93 -19.49
CA ALA A 278 -15.48 -3.45 -20.81
C ALA A 278 -14.03 -3.81 -21.15
N THR A 279 -13.79 -4.03 -22.44
CA THR A 279 -12.44 -4.25 -22.98
C THR A 279 -12.43 -3.92 -24.47
N TYR A 280 -11.26 -3.89 -25.09
CA TYR A 280 -11.14 -3.65 -26.53
C TYR A 280 -11.64 -4.87 -27.31
N ILE A 281 -12.46 -4.61 -28.33
CA ILE A 281 -13.14 -5.62 -29.15
C ILE A 281 -12.16 -6.51 -29.95
N ASP A 282 -10.94 -6.04 -30.17
CA ASP A 282 -9.87 -6.77 -30.85
C ASP A 282 -9.06 -7.70 -29.93
N SER A 283 -9.29 -7.65 -28.61
CA SER A 283 -8.55 -8.43 -27.62
C SER A 283 -8.79 -9.94 -27.68
N ALA A 284 -7.94 -10.69 -26.95
CA ALA A 284 -8.01 -12.14 -26.83
C ALA A 284 -9.32 -12.63 -26.17
N ARG A 285 -10.04 -11.78 -25.42
CA ARG A 285 -11.33 -12.12 -24.81
C ARG A 285 -12.37 -12.53 -25.86
N PHE A 286 -12.34 -11.89 -27.04
CA PHE A 286 -13.29 -12.15 -28.12
C PHE A 286 -12.84 -13.27 -29.09
N ARG A 287 -11.93 -14.16 -28.68
CA ARG A 287 -11.60 -15.38 -29.46
C ARG A 287 -12.84 -16.29 -29.60
N PRO A 288 -12.87 -17.23 -30.57
CA PRO A 288 -13.99 -18.15 -30.74
C PRO A 288 -14.43 -18.81 -29.42
N GLY A 289 -15.75 -18.89 -29.20
CA GLY A 289 -16.35 -19.37 -27.95
C GLY A 289 -16.62 -18.30 -26.89
N TRP A 290 -16.40 -17.00 -27.19
CA TRP A 290 -16.63 -15.92 -26.23
C TRP A 290 -18.10 -15.77 -25.78
N GLN A 291 -19.08 -16.02 -26.68
CA GLN A 291 -20.51 -15.93 -26.35
C GLN A 291 -20.88 -16.93 -25.24
N ASP A 292 -20.45 -18.19 -25.38
CA ASP A 292 -20.67 -19.23 -24.35
C ASP A 292 -19.92 -18.89 -23.05
N ARG A 293 -18.67 -18.45 -23.18
CA ARG A 293 -17.78 -18.09 -22.06
C ARG A 293 -18.41 -17.03 -21.15
N PHE A 294 -18.94 -15.98 -21.76
CA PHE A 294 -19.43 -14.79 -21.07
C PHE A 294 -20.96 -14.75 -20.96
N ARG A 295 -21.65 -15.73 -21.53
CA ARG A 295 -23.12 -15.85 -21.55
C ARG A 295 -23.82 -14.59 -22.10
N ILE A 296 -23.27 -14.03 -23.17
CA ILE A 296 -23.74 -12.82 -23.86
C ILE A 296 -23.68 -13.02 -25.37
N ASP A 297 -24.42 -12.21 -26.11
CA ASP A 297 -24.45 -12.19 -27.58
C ASP A 297 -23.95 -10.84 -28.14
N TYR A 298 -23.85 -10.70 -29.46
CA TYR A 298 -23.34 -9.50 -30.13
C TYR A 298 -24.06 -8.22 -29.66
N GLU A 299 -25.39 -8.27 -29.57
CA GLU A 299 -26.23 -7.11 -29.22
C GLU A 299 -26.08 -6.67 -27.75
N ASP A 300 -25.51 -7.52 -26.91
CA ASP A 300 -25.17 -7.17 -25.53
C ASP A 300 -23.93 -6.27 -25.45
N LEU A 301 -23.14 -6.21 -26.54
CA LEU A 301 -21.99 -5.32 -26.64
C LEU A 301 -22.42 -3.93 -27.10
N GLN A 302 -21.99 -2.90 -26.36
CA GLN A 302 -22.20 -1.49 -26.69
C GLN A 302 -20.86 -0.77 -26.86
N ILE A 303 -20.69 -0.03 -27.95
CA ILE A 303 -19.48 0.80 -28.16
C ILE A 303 -19.51 1.97 -27.18
N GLY A 304 -18.47 2.07 -26.33
CA GLY A 304 -18.34 3.14 -25.34
C GLY A 304 -18.38 4.52 -26.00
N GLY A 305 -19.08 5.47 -25.39
CA GLY A 305 -19.28 6.82 -25.92
C GLY A 305 -20.42 6.93 -26.94
N THR A 306 -21.19 5.86 -27.16
CA THR A 306 -22.27 5.82 -28.16
C THR A 306 -23.48 5.01 -27.67
N ASP A 307 -24.60 5.07 -28.39
CA ASP A 307 -25.75 4.16 -28.20
C ASP A 307 -25.70 2.92 -29.12
N ILE A 308 -24.57 2.68 -29.79
CA ILE A 308 -24.46 1.64 -30.81
C ILE A 308 -24.28 0.28 -30.14
N ARG A 309 -25.26 -0.61 -30.34
CA ARG A 309 -25.13 -2.05 -30.11
C ARG A 309 -24.50 -2.73 -31.33
N ILE A 310 -23.74 -3.80 -31.09
CA ILE A 310 -23.01 -4.50 -32.15
C ILE A 310 -23.88 -5.64 -32.68
N THR A 311 -24.06 -5.72 -34.00
CA THR A 311 -24.71 -6.88 -34.62
C THR A 311 -23.67 -7.92 -35.01
N GLU A 312 -24.09 -9.17 -35.24
CA GLU A 312 -23.22 -10.24 -35.75
C GLU A 312 -22.52 -9.82 -37.06
N GLU A 313 -23.23 -9.17 -37.97
CA GLU A 313 -22.68 -8.75 -39.26
C GLU A 313 -21.62 -7.66 -39.11
N ALA A 314 -21.81 -6.75 -38.15
CA ALA A 314 -20.90 -5.63 -37.91
C ALA A 314 -19.70 -5.99 -37.04
N PHE A 315 -19.74 -7.10 -36.29
CA PHE A 315 -18.72 -7.46 -35.32
C PHE A 315 -17.31 -7.55 -35.94
N ALA A 316 -17.17 -8.29 -37.05
CA ALA A 316 -15.88 -8.45 -37.73
C ALA A 316 -15.29 -7.10 -38.20
N GLN A 317 -16.14 -6.15 -38.58
CA GLN A 317 -15.71 -4.81 -38.99
C GLN A 317 -15.26 -3.97 -37.79
N TYR A 318 -15.98 -4.01 -36.67
CA TYR A 318 -15.58 -3.25 -35.47
C TYR A 318 -14.32 -3.82 -34.83
N ARG A 319 -14.07 -5.12 -34.97
CA ARG A 319 -12.83 -5.77 -34.51
C ARG A 319 -11.55 -5.21 -35.11
N THR A 320 -11.60 -4.45 -36.20
CA THR A 320 -10.40 -3.82 -36.77
C THR A 320 -10.19 -2.37 -36.31
N GLN A 321 -11.02 -1.85 -35.41
CA GLN A 321 -11.09 -0.43 -35.08
C GLN A 321 -10.59 -0.09 -33.67
N HIS A 322 -10.12 -1.07 -32.91
CA HIS A 322 -9.59 -0.88 -31.55
C HIS A 322 -10.57 -0.13 -30.62
N LEU A 323 -11.85 -0.52 -30.66
CA LEU A 323 -12.91 0.11 -29.87
C LEU A 323 -13.13 -0.62 -28.55
N LEU A 324 -13.22 0.14 -27.46
CA LEU A 324 -13.70 -0.32 -26.17
C LEU A 324 -15.21 -0.57 -26.25
N VAL A 325 -15.62 -1.78 -25.83
CA VAL A 325 -17.01 -2.22 -25.81
C VAL A 325 -17.41 -2.63 -24.40
N ALA A 326 -18.58 -2.17 -23.94
CA ALA A 326 -19.20 -2.59 -22.69
C ALA A 326 -20.09 -3.81 -22.92
N ALA A 327 -19.92 -4.85 -22.11
CA ALA A 327 -20.58 -6.15 -22.27
C ALA A 327 -21.74 -6.31 -21.28
N HIS A 328 -22.91 -5.82 -21.65
CA HIS A 328 -24.09 -5.81 -20.77
C HIS A 328 -24.53 -7.24 -20.42
N GLY A 329 -25.03 -7.46 -19.20
CA GLY A 329 -25.49 -8.77 -18.76
C GLY A 329 -24.39 -9.83 -18.55
N SER A 330 -23.12 -9.45 -18.64
CA SER A 330 -21.99 -10.36 -18.48
C SER A 330 -21.70 -10.77 -17.04
N MET A 331 -22.29 -10.08 -16.05
CA MET A 331 -22.14 -10.40 -14.63
C MET A 331 -23.49 -10.24 -13.90
N PRO A 332 -23.86 -11.14 -12.99
CA PRO A 332 -25.04 -10.96 -12.13
C PRO A 332 -24.85 -9.79 -11.14
N GLU A 333 -25.87 -8.95 -10.95
CA GLU A 333 -25.84 -7.85 -9.97
C GLU A 333 -25.76 -8.40 -8.52
N GLU A 334 -26.37 -9.55 -8.26
CA GLU A 334 -26.35 -10.20 -6.94
C GLU A 334 -24.92 -10.58 -6.51
N GLU A 335 -24.08 -11.01 -7.46
CA GLU A 335 -22.67 -11.33 -7.18
C GLU A 335 -21.83 -10.09 -6.92
N LEU A 336 -22.15 -8.99 -7.61
CA LEU A 336 -21.55 -7.69 -7.29
C LEU A 336 -21.92 -7.28 -5.86
N ILE A 337 -23.17 -7.46 -5.44
CA ILE A 337 -23.61 -7.17 -4.07
C ILE A 337 -22.83 -8.03 -3.05
N MET A 338 -22.65 -9.33 -3.30
CA MET A 338 -21.81 -10.20 -2.45
C MET A 338 -20.38 -9.65 -2.30
N CYS A 339 -19.75 -9.19 -3.38
CA CYS A 339 -18.43 -8.54 -3.31
C CYS A 339 -18.45 -7.29 -2.43
N LEU A 340 -19.48 -6.46 -2.57
CA LEU A 340 -19.59 -5.22 -1.80
C LEU A 340 -19.75 -5.53 -0.31
N GLU A 341 -20.53 -6.53 0.05
CA GLU A 341 -20.76 -6.96 1.44
C GLU A 341 -19.52 -7.58 2.11
N ASP A 342 -18.59 -8.19 1.36
CA ASP A 342 -17.36 -8.76 1.93
C ASP A 342 -16.48 -7.66 2.57
N PRO A 343 -16.18 -7.70 3.87
CA PRO A 343 -15.49 -6.59 4.56
C PRO A 343 -14.03 -6.35 4.10
N ASN A 344 -13.43 -7.26 3.34
CA ASN A 344 -12.04 -7.21 2.87
C ASN A 344 -11.91 -6.86 1.38
N ILE A 345 -13.00 -6.80 0.63
CA ILE A 345 -12.99 -6.34 -0.77
C ILE A 345 -12.70 -4.83 -0.83
N MET A 346 -11.74 -4.45 -1.67
CA MET A 346 -11.45 -3.06 -2.04
C MET A 346 -12.24 -2.61 -3.26
N ILE A 347 -12.37 -1.30 -3.43
CA ILE A 347 -12.88 -0.71 -4.69
C ILE A 347 -11.70 -0.28 -5.57
N GLY A 348 -11.67 -0.78 -6.80
CA GLY A 348 -10.72 -0.37 -7.84
C GLY A 348 -11.49 -0.13 -9.13
N SER A 349 -11.27 0.99 -9.80
CA SER A 349 -12.15 1.41 -10.89
C SER A 349 -11.95 0.64 -12.19
N ASP A 350 -10.77 0.06 -12.43
CA ASP A 350 -10.37 -0.54 -13.71
C ASP A 350 -10.50 0.48 -14.87
N THR A 351 -9.93 1.68 -14.66
CA THR A 351 -10.19 2.88 -15.50
C THR A 351 -9.46 2.89 -16.83
N ILE A 352 -10.20 2.72 -17.92
CA ILE A 352 -9.76 3.18 -19.25
C ILE A 352 -10.51 4.50 -19.53
N ILE A 353 -9.91 5.64 -19.18
CA ILE A 353 -10.35 6.95 -19.70
C ILE A 353 -9.28 7.47 -20.65
N GLU A 354 -9.61 7.39 -21.92
CA GLU A 354 -8.89 8.02 -23.00
C GLU A 354 -9.55 9.35 -23.39
N PRO A 355 -8.77 10.33 -23.89
CA PRO A 355 -9.30 11.56 -24.47
C PRO A 355 -10.24 11.35 -25.67
N SER A 356 -10.24 10.16 -26.27
CA SER A 356 -11.09 9.78 -27.41
C SER A 356 -12.58 9.73 -27.07
N GLY A 357 -12.94 9.58 -25.79
CA GLY A 357 -14.32 9.45 -25.32
C GLY A 357 -14.91 8.03 -25.41
N ASN A 358 -14.21 7.09 -26.06
CA ASN A 358 -14.58 5.68 -26.14
C ASN A 358 -14.16 4.94 -24.86
N ASN A 359 -14.89 5.22 -23.77
CA ASN A 359 -14.55 4.81 -22.41
C ASN A 359 -15.66 3.98 -21.75
N HIS A 360 -15.42 3.53 -20.52
CA HIS A 360 -16.45 2.93 -19.67
C HIS A 360 -16.87 3.91 -18.56
N PRO A 361 -18.17 3.96 -18.16
CA PRO A 361 -18.63 4.89 -17.12
C PRO A 361 -17.92 4.74 -15.77
N ARG A 362 -17.40 3.54 -15.47
CA ARG A 362 -16.56 3.27 -14.27
C ARG A 362 -15.37 4.20 -14.14
N GLY A 363 -14.84 4.73 -15.24
CA GLY A 363 -13.74 5.70 -15.18
C GLY A 363 -14.11 7.02 -14.49
N SER A 364 -15.37 7.43 -14.59
CA SER A 364 -15.83 8.77 -14.18
C SER A 364 -16.69 8.77 -12.93
N GLY A 365 -17.19 7.61 -12.50
CA GLY A 365 -18.19 7.53 -11.43
C GLY A 365 -18.08 6.32 -10.51
N THR A 366 -16.97 5.58 -10.50
CA THR A 366 -16.81 4.42 -9.61
C THR A 366 -17.12 4.77 -8.15
N TYR A 367 -16.52 5.84 -7.63
CA TYR A 367 -16.58 6.14 -6.21
C TYR A 367 -17.90 6.80 -5.83
N SER A 368 -18.40 7.75 -6.62
CA SER A 368 -19.71 8.35 -6.34
C SER A 368 -20.86 7.36 -6.50
N ARG A 369 -20.72 6.34 -7.34
CA ARG A 369 -21.68 5.22 -7.43
C ARG A 369 -21.74 4.40 -6.15
N ILE A 370 -20.59 4.14 -5.50
CA ILE A 370 -20.56 3.47 -4.18
C ILE A 370 -21.42 4.23 -3.17
N PHE A 371 -21.19 5.53 -3.02
CA PHE A 371 -21.91 6.31 -2.00
C PHE A 371 -23.37 6.63 -2.39
N GLY A 372 -23.63 6.88 -3.68
CA GLY A 372 -24.96 7.21 -4.16
C GLY A 372 -25.88 6.01 -4.27
N LYS A 373 -25.49 5.01 -5.07
CA LYS A 373 -26.28 3.79 -5.29
C LYS A 373 -26.17 2.86 -4.09
N TYR A 374 -24.96 2.41 -3.73
CA TYR A 374 -24.82 1.30 -2.80
C TYR A 374 -24.87 1.66 -1.31
N VAL A 375 -24.58 2.90 -0.92
CA VAL A 375 -24.76 3.38 0.47
C VAL A 375 -26.11 4.03 0.68
N ARG A 376 -26.48 5.03 -0.15
CA ARG A 376 -27.71 5.81 0.07
C ARG A 376 -28.97 5.10 -0.44
N GLU A 377 -28.97 4.61 -1.67
CA GLU A 377 -30.19 4.12 -2.35
C GLU A 377 -30.49 2.67 -2.00
N ASP A 378 -29.55 1.76 -2.25
CA ASP A 378 -29.71 0.32 -2.09
C ASP A 378 -29.35 -0.16 -0.67
N GLN A 379 -28.62 0.65 0.10
CA GLN A 379 -28.23 0.39 1.49
C GLN A 379 -27.46 -0.93 1.70
N VAL A 380 -26.70 -1.36 0.70
CA VAL A 380 -25.79 -2.52 0.75
C VAL A 380 -24.60 -2.27 1.69
N LEU A 381 -24.15 -1.01 1.77
CA LEU A 381 -22.98 -0.60 2.56
C LEU A 381 -23.33 0.47 3.58
N SER A 382 -22.70 0.38 4.76
CA SER A 382 -22.60 1.55 5.63
C SER A 382 -21.64 2.59 5.04
N THR A 383 -21.76 3.86 5.46
CA THR A 383 -20.81 4.90 5.02
C THR A 383 -19.38 4.59 5.45
N MET A 384 -19.17 4.08 6.68
CA MET A 384 -17.84 3.76 7.18
C MET A 384 -17.21 2.60 6.40
N ASP A 385 -17.98 1.55 6.09
CA ASP A 385 -17.48 0.42 5.31
C ASP A 385 -17.12 0.85 3.89
N ALA A 386 -17.97 1.67 3.25
CA ALA A 386 -17.63 2.25 1.95
C ALA A 386 -16.32 3.05 2.00
N ILE A 387 -16.13 3.91 3.00
CA ILE A 387 -14.89 4.70 3.17
C ILE A 387 -13.66 3.80 3.39
N LYS A 388 -13.79 2.71 4.18
CA LYS A 388 -12.70 1.74 4.32
C LYS A 388 -12.28 1.15 2.98
N LYS A 389 -13.25 0.73 2.16
CA LYS A 389 -13.02 0.05 0.89
C LYS A 389 -12.41 0.93 -0.19
N VAL A 390 -12.67 2.24 -0.15
CA VAL A 390 -12.17 3.22 -1.13
C VAL A 390 -10.91 3.98 -0.69
N SER A 391 -10.55 3.92 0.60
CA SER A 391 -9.42 4.70 1.15
C SER A 391 -8.48 3.87 2.02
N TYR A 392 -8.96 3.31 3.13
CA TYR A 392 -8.08 2.69 4.13
C TYR A 392 -7.50 1.35 3.67
N LEU A 393 -8.33 0.45 3.14
CA LEU A 393 -7.89 -0.86 2.65
C LEU A 393 -6.91 -0.73 1.47
N PRO A 394 -7.16 0.13 0.45
CA PRO A 394 -6.17 0.42 -0.58
C PRO A 394 -4.85 0.97 -0.03
N ALA A 395 -4.89 1.88 0.94
CA ALA A 395 -3.68 2.40 1.56
C ALA A 395 -2.88 1.28 2.23
N LYS A 396 -3.55 0.48 3.07
CA LYS A 396 -2.97 -0.63 3.82
C LYS A 396 -2.32 -1.67 2.90
N ARG A 397 -2.95 -2.01 1.76
CA ARG A 397 -2.37 -2.94 0.76
C ARG A 397 -1.00 -2.46 0.27
N MET A 398 -0.82 -1.16 0.13
CA MET A 398 0.39 -0.58 -0.46
C MET A 398 1.48 -0.22 0.55
N GLU A 399 1.21 -0.29 1.86
CA GLU A 399 2.16 0.09 2.92
C GLU A 399 3.46 -0.71 2.89
N SER A 400 3.43 -1.98 2.46
CA SER A 400 4.61 -2.85 2.40
C SER A 400 5.62 -2.37 1.35
N SER A 401 5.11 -1.93 0.19
CA SER A 401 5.92 -1.42 -0.92
C SER A 401 6.26 0.06 -0.78
N ALA A 402 5.38 0.86 -0.17
CA ALA A 402 5.48 2.32 -0.17
C ALA A 402 5.13 2.88 1.22
N PRO A 403 6.13 3.16 2.10
CA PRO A 403 5.87 3.60 3.47
C PRO A 403 5.04 4.88 3.58
N GLN A 404 5.10 5.76 2.58
CA GLN A 404 4.23 6.95 2.49
C GLN A 404 2.73 6.64 2.55
N MET A 405 2.31 5.44 2.15
CA MET A 405 0.91 5.03 2.22
C MET A 405 0.40 4.86 3.65
N ARG A 406 1.29 4.74 4.65
CA ARG A 406 0.94 4.73 6.09
C ARG A 406 0.33 6.04 6.57
N TYR A 407 0.54 7.13 5.83
CA TYR A 407 -0.02 8.44 6.14
C TYR A 407 -1.26 8.76 5.30
N LYS A 408 -1.69 7.86 4.41
CA LYS A 408 -2.84 8.05 3.51
C LYS A 408 -4.01 7.14 3.91
N GLY A 409 -5.20 7.49 3.42
CA GLY A 409 -6.42 6.69 3.64
C GLY A 409 -6.97 6.71 5.08
N ARG A 410 -6.56 7.67 5.92
CA ARG A 410 -6.99 7.84 7.31
C ARG A 410 -7.04 9.33 7.71
N ILE A 411 -7.83 9.69 8.72
CA ILE A 411 -7.90 11.06 9.27
C ILE A 411 -7.29 11.06 10.66
N GLU A 412 -5.99 11.34 10.72
CA GLU A 412 -5.20 11.32 11.96
C GLU A 412 -4.20 12.47 11.97
N ILE A 413 -3.72 12.87 13.17
CA ILE A 413 -2.64 13.85 13.28
C ILE A 413 -1.37 13.25 12.66
N GLY A 414 -0.74 13.96 11.74
CA GLY A 414 0.44 13.51 10.98
C GLY A 414 0.11 12.80 9.66
N ALA A 415 -1.16 12.46 9.42
CA ALA A 415 -1.62 11.95 8.13
C ALA A 415 -1.52 13.03 7.05
N ASP A 416 -1.37 12.61 5.80
CA ASP A 416 -1.42 13.49 4.64
C ASP A 416 -2.82 14.11 4.54
N ALA A 417 -2.87 15.40 4.21
CA ALA A 417 -4.10 16.13 3.94
C ALA A 417 -4.64 15.80 2.54
N ASP A 418 -4.86 14.51 2.30
CA ASP A 418 -5.62 13.95 1.19
C ASP A 418 -7.05 13.69 1.69
N ILE A 419 -7.99 14.57 1.36
CA ILE A 419 -9.33 14.62 1.97
C ILE A 419 -10.39 14.79 0.88
N THR A 420 -11.46 14.01 0.98
CA THR A 420 -12.67 14.17 0.15
C THR A 420 -13.83 14.61 1.03
N ILE A 421 -14.48 15.71 0.66
CA ILE A 421 -15.65 16.23 1.34
C ILE A 421 -16.84 16.14 0.39
N PHE A 422 -17.88 15.44 0.79
CA PHE A 422 -19.03 15.18 -0.07
C PHE A 422 -20.36 15.30 0.66
N ASN A 423 -21.42 15.59 -0.10
CA ASN A 423 -22.77 15.66 0.39
C ASN A 423 -23.42 14.26 0.29
N PRO A 424 -23.73 13.61 1.42
CA PRO A 424 -24.29 12.26 1.41
C PRO A 424 -25.65 12.19 0.70
N ASN A 425 -26.41 13.29 0.68
CA ASN A 425 -27.74 13.32 0.08
C ASN A 425 -27.72 13.46 -1.45
N THR A 426 -26.60 13.85 -2.04
CA THR A 426 -26.54 14.16 -3.48
C THR A 426 -25.44 13.44 -4.24
N ILE A 427 -24.46 12.82 -3.54
CA ILE A 427 -23.38 12.10 -4.20
C ILE A 427 -23.92 10.97 -5.10
N ILE A 428 -23.58 10.98 -6.38
CA ILE A 428 -23.98 9.94 -7.35
C ILE A 428 -23.17 10.09 -8.64
N ASP A 429 -22.89 8.97 -9.30
CA ASP A 429 -22.37 8.94 -10.67
C ASP A 429 -23.41 9.46 -11.69
N LYS A 430 -22.90 10.06 -12.77
CA LYS A 430 -23.73 10.49 -13.93
C LYS A 430 -23.32 9.84 -15.24
N ALA A 431 -22.14 9.22 -15.26
CA ALA A 431 -21.62 8.55 -16.43
C ALA A 431 -22.49 7.35 -16.83
N THR A 432 -22.68 7.21 -18.13
CA THR A 432 -23.35 6.06 -18.75
C THR A 432 -22.45 5.52 -19.86
N VAL A 433 -22.77 4.35 -20.42
CA VAL A 433 -22.01 3.83 -21.57
C VAL A 433 -22.06 4.79 -22.78
N LYS A 434 -23.17 5.52 -22.95
CA LYS A 434 -23.30 6.57 -23.96
C LYS A 434 -22.48 7.81 -23.62
N ASN A 435 -22.64 8.34 -22.41
CA ASN A 435 -21.99 9.56 -21.96
C ASN A 435 -20.98 9.22 -20.87
N THR A 436 -19.83 8.71 -21.29
CA THR A 436 -18.82 8.05 -20.43
C THR A 436 -18.05 9.03 -19.54
N SER A 437 -17.99 10.29 -19.95
CA SER A 437 -17.24 11.36 -19.28
C SER A 437 -18.13 12.36 -18.53
N GLU A 438 -19.41 12.03 -18.30
CA GLU A 438 -20.27 12.86 -17.44
C GLU A 438 -19.75 12.84 -16.01
N PRO A 439 -19.38 14.01 -15.43
CA PRO A 439 -18.83 14.05 -14.08
C PRO A 439 -19.84 13.63 -13.02
N SER A 440 -19.35 12.95 -11.99
CA SER A 440 -20.09 12.75 -10.75
C SER A 440 -20.51 14.08 -10.11
N VAL A 441 -21.57 14.02 -9.31
CA VAL A 441 -22.09 15.16 -8.53
C VAL A 441 -22.02 14.85 -7.05
N GLY A 442 -22.09 15.88 -6.19
CA GLY A 442 -22.15 15.74 -4.73
C GLY A 442 -20.81 15.60 -4.02
N VAL A 443 -19.70 15.35 -4.71
CA VAL A 443 -18.37 15.68 -4.20
C VAL A 443 -18.25 17.20 -4.18
N GLU A 444 -17.93 17.81 -3.03
CA GLU A 444 -17.92 19.26 -2.83
C GLU A 444 -16.48 19.80 -2.83
N TYR A 445 -15.58 19.17 -2.07
CA TYR A 445 -14.17 19.51 -2.03
C TYR A 445 -13.29 18.27 -2.15
N VAL A 446 -12.14 18.44 -2.80
CA VAL A 446 -11.04 17.48 -2.79
C VAL A 446 -9.76 18.24 -2.48
N ILE A 447 -9.06 17.79 -1.45
CA ILE A 447 -7.79 18.34 -0.98
C ILE A 447 -6.75 17.26 -1.20
N ILE A 448 -5.61 17.61 -1.79
CA ILE A 448 -4.51 16.69 -2.10
C ILE A 448 -3.23 17.34 -1.61
N ASN A 449 -2.49 16.66 -0.73
CA ASN A 449 -1.31 17.19 -0.06
C ASN A 449 -1.53 18.61 0.49
N GLY A 450 -2.69 18.86 1.10
CA GLY A 450 -3.04 20.16 1.71
C GLY A 450 -3.43 21.27 0.73
N VAL A 451 -3.57 20.97 -0.56
CA VAL A 451 -4.01 21.94 -1.58
C VAL A 451 -5.44 21.61 -2.03
N ILE A 452 -6.32 22.62 -2.07
CA ILE A 452 -7.70 22.46 -2.59
C ILE A 452 -7.63 22.29 -4.12
N VAL A 453 -7.79 21.06 -4.59
CA VAL A 453 -7.79 20.71 -6.02
C VAL A 453 -9.19 20.82 -6.64
N LYS A 454 -10.23 20.60 -5.83
CA LYS A 454 -11.61 20.78 -6.22
C LYS A 454 -12.34 21.58 -5.14
N ASN A 455 -13.18 22.53 -5.56
CA ASN A 455 -14.15 23.21 -4.72
C ASN A 455 -15.56 23.15 -5.35
N LYS A 456 -16.50 23.92 -4.82
CA LYS A 456 -17.90 23.96 -5.28
C LYS A 456 -18.07 24.43 -6.74
N ASN A 457 -17.09 25.18 -7.27
CA ASN A 457 -17.09 25.66 -8.65
C ASN A 457 -16.44 24.66 -9.63
N GLY A 458 -15.94 23.52 -9.14
CA GLY A 458 -15.26 22.50 -9.93
C GLY A 458 -13.78 22.37 -9.58
N VAL A 459 -13.00 21.84 -10.54
CA VAL A 459 -11.54 21.70 -10.40
C VAL A 459 -10.86 23.07 -10.45
N VAL A 460 -10.01 23.33 -9.48
CA VAL A 460 -9.23 24.57 -9.36
C VAL A 460 -8.14 24.58 -10.42
N SER A 461 -8.03 25.68 -11.16
CA SER A 461 -7.02 25.83 -12.22
C SER A 461 -5.63 26.16 -11.65
N GLY A 462 -4.59 25.63 -12.28
CA GLY A 462 -3.20 26.01 -11.97
C GLY A 462 -2.61 25.35 -10.73
N VAL A 463 -3.29 24.36 -10.14
CA VAL A 463 -2.78 23.56 -9.03
C VAL A 463 -2.45 22.15 -9.51
N HIS A 464 -1.28 21.64 -9.11
CA HIS A 464 -0.81 20.29 -9.44
C HIS A 464 -0.07 19.69 -8.23
N PRO A 465 -0.78 19.46 -7.10
CA PRO A 465 -0.12 19.06 -5.85
C PRO A 465 0.21 17.57 -5.79
N GLY A 466 -0.18 16.79 -6.81
CA GLY A 466 0.03 15.35 -6.85
C GLY A 466 1.51 14.99 -6.78
N LYS A 467 1.84 14.05 -5.90
CA LYS A 467 3.21 13.55 -5.70
C LYS A 467 3.36 12.10 -6.15
N PRO A 468 4.56 11.70 -6.58
CA PRO A 468 4.82 10.30 -6.88
C PRO A 468 4.74 9.46 -5.60
N ILE A 469 4.08 8.32 -5.69
CA ILE A 469 4.10 7.24 -4.70
C ILE A 469 5.02 6.18 -5.29
N LYS A 470 6.25 6.14 -4.81
CA LYS A 470 7.31 5.22 -5.23
C LYS A 470 7.47 4.09 -4.23
N SER A 471 7.99 2.95 -4.72
CA SER A 471 8.47 1.90 -3.83
C SER A 471 9.58 2.45 -2.92
N TYR A 472 9.79 1.81 -1.78
CA TYR A 472 10.77 2.22 -0.77
C TYR A 472 12.19 2.44 -1.32
N PHE A 473 12.54 1.79 -2.42
CA PHE A 473 13.91 1.69 -2.93
C PHE A 473 14.43 2.96 -3.62
N VAL A 474 13.56 3.92 -3.95
CA VAL A 474 13.94 5.06 -4.81
C VAL A 474 14.55 6.23 -4.07
N ASP A 475 14.15 6.47 -2.83
CA ASP A 475 14.39 7.77 -2.22
C ASP A 475 15.70 7.88 -1.44
N LYS A 476 16.61 6.91 -1.53
CA LYS A 476 17.87 7.02 -0.80
C LYS A 476 19.17 6.67 -1.46
N ILE A 477 19.27 6.15 -2.68
CA ILE A 477 20.59 5.65 -3.12
C ILE A 477 20.88 6.01 -4.56
N LEU A 478 21.60 7.12 -4.74
CA LEU A 478 22.41 7.32 -5.94
C LEU A 478 23.29 6.07 -6.10
N GLN A 479 23.50 5.59 -7.33
CA GLN A 479 24.51 4.57 -7.57
C GLN A 479 25.87 5.12 -7.15
N GLU A 480 26.27 4.87 -5.91
CA GLU A 480 27.56 5.25 -5.35
C GLU A 480 28.50 4.03 -5.36
N GLU A 481 29.77 4.28 -5.67
CA GLU A 481 30.84 3.28 -5.55
C GLU A 481 31.02 2.91 -4.07
N THR A 482 31.40 1.66 -3.80
CA THR A 482 31.71 1.25 -2.42
C THR A 482 32.93 2.02 -1.92
N ILE A 483 32.88 2.52 -0.70
CA ILE A 483 34.06 3.11 -0.05
C ILE A 483 34.82 2.02 0.70
N ASP A 484 36.15 2.07 0.60
CA ASP A 484 37.00 1.14 1.34
C ASP A 484 36.83 1.39 2.84
N PHE A 485 36.50 0.34 3.57
CA PHE A 485 36.38 0.37 5.03
C PHE A 485 36.90 -0.91 5.64
N SER A 486 37.32 -0.84 6.90
CA SER A 486 37.78 -2.00 7.66
C SER A 486 37.21 -2.00 9.06
N ILE A 487 37.12 -3.19 9.66
CA ILE A 487 36.67 -3.40 11.03
C ILE A 487 37.74 -4.18 11.81
N ASN A 488 37.92 -3.80 13.06
CA ASN A 488 38.84 -4.42 13.99
C ASN A 488 38.18 -4.57 15.36
N LEU A 489 38.30 -5.75 15.96
CA LEU A 489 37.79 -6.05 17.30
C LEU A 489 38.95 -6.36 18.26
N ASN A 490 39.04 -5.61 19.37
CA ASN A 490 40.07 -5.69 20.42
C ASN A 490 41.52 -5.67 19.90
N ASP A 491 41.85 -4.76 18.99
CA ASP A 491 43.18 -4.68 18.34
C ASP A 491 43.59 -5.98 17.61
N GLY A 492 42.61 -6.76 17.15
CA GLY A 492 42.78 -8.04 16.44
C GLY A 492 43.20 -7.89 14.98
N GLU A 493 42.89 -8.90 14.16
CA GLU A 493 43.12 -8.82 12.71
C GLU A 493 42.10 -7.88 12.05
N LYS A 494 42.59 -6.93 11.24
CA LYS A 494 41.72 -6.04 10.46
C LYS A 494 41.05 -6.83 9.35
N GLN A 495 39.73 -6.72 9.25
CA GLN A 495 38.96 -7.27 8.14
C GLN A 495 38.38 -6.16 7.27
N LYS A 496 38.36 -6.38 5.96
CA LYS A 496 37.75 -5.45 5.01
C LYS A 496 36.24 -5.62 5.02
N LEU A 497 35.51 -4.51 4.99
CA LEU A 497 34.07 -4.48 4.71
C LEU A 497 33.87 -4.22 3.22
N GLU A 498 33.05 -5.04 2.57
CA GLU A 498 32.83 -5.00 1.11
C GLU A 498 31.65 -4.11 0.72
N ASN A 499 30.71 -3.84 1.64
CA ASN A 499 29.48 -3.10 1.35
C ASN A 499 29.32 -1.86 2.24
N ILE A 500 30.25 -0.90 2.12
CA ILE A 500 30.05 0.45 2.67
C ILE A 500 29.79 1.42 1.52
N TYR A 501 28.73 2.22 1.65
CA TYR A 501 28.35 3.21 0.65
C TYR A 501 28.33 4.60 1.28
N GLU A 502 28.89 5.59 0.59
CA GLU A 502 28.51 6.97 0.83
C GLU A 502 27.16 7.20 0.13
N ILE A 503 26.24 7.93 0.76
CA ILE A 503 24.91 8.28 0.27
C ILE A 503 24.59 9.67 0.81
N ASN A 504 24.42 10.66 -0.08
CA ASN A 504 24.12 12.05 0.31
C ASN A 504 25.12 12.62 1.35
N GLY A 505 26.40 12.26 1.24
CA GLY A 505 27.46 12.69 2.16
C GLY A 505 27.43 11.99 3.53
N GLN A 506 26.75 10.85 3.64
CA GLN A 506 26.71 10.02 4.84
C GLN A 506 27.15 8.58 4.51
N GLU A 507 27.89 7.95 5.41
CA GLU A 507 28.42 6.61 5.22
C GLU A 507 27.48 5.57 5.84
N TYR A 508 27.19 4.52 5.08
CA TYR A 508 26.24 3.47 5.43
C TYR A 508 26.91 2.10 5.40
N VAL A 509 26.72 1.32 6.45
CA VAL A 509 27.25 -0.06 6.59
C VAL A 509 26.13 -1.08 6.48
N SER A 510 26.39 -2.18 5.78
CA SER A 510 25.49 -3.35 5.79
C SER A 510 25.37 -3.90 7.21
N ILE A 511 24.15 -3.90 7.74
CA ILE A 511 23.89 -4.44 9.09
C ILE A 511 24.11 -5.94 9.14
N ARG A 512 23.85 -6.63 8.02
CA ARG A 512 24.06 -8.06 7.89
C ARG A 512 25.53 -8.40 7.98
N GLU A 513 26.35 -7.67 7.21
CA GLU A 513 27.80 -7.88 7.18
C GLU A 513 28.42 -7.61 8.57
N LEU A 514 27.97 -6.56 9.25
CA LEU A 514 28.37 -6.26 10.62
C LEU A 514 27.93 -7.36 11.60
N ALA A 515 26.69 -7.84 11.49
CA ALA A 515 26.16 -8.89 12.35
C ALA A 515 26.88 -10.22 12.13
N ASP A 516 27.16 -10.59 10.88
CA ASP A 516 27.91 -11.79 10.51
C ASP A 516 29.34 -11.73 11.09
N TYR A 517 30.02 -10.58 10.97
CA TYR A 517 31.36 -10.36 11.55
C TYR A 517 31.36 -10.50 13.08
N LEU A 518 30.35 -9.94 13.76
CA LEU A 518 30.22 -9.99 15.22
C LEU A 518 29.53 -11.27 15.74
N ASN A 519 29.16 -12.18 14.84
CA ASN A 519 28.41 -13.40 15.14
C ASN A 519 27.10 -13.12 15.93
N ILE A 520 26.37 -12.08 15.53
CA ILE A 520 25.09 -11.66 16.11
C ILE A 520 23.96 -12.28 15.27
N PRO A 521 23.08 -13.12 15.87
CA PRO A 521 21.90 -13.62 15.18
C PRO A 521 20.99 -12.47 14.72
N MET A 522 20.57 -12.52 13.45
CA MET A 522 19.69 -11.53 12.83
C MET A 522 18.52 -12.21 12.14
N GLU A 523 17.32 -11.67 12.37
CA GLU A 523 16.10 -12.04 11.65
C GLU A 523 15.57 -10.81 10.90
N ASN A 524 15.33 -10.96 9.59
CA ASN A 524 14.67 -9.94 8.79
C ASN A 524 13.19 -10.33 8.63
N ASN A 525 12.28 -9.39 8.88
CA ASN A 525 10.86 -9.64 8.70
C ASN A 525 10.27 -8.94 7.47
N ILE A 526 9.12 -9.48 7.05
CA ILE A 526 8.39 -9.13 5.83
C ILE A 526 7.76 -7.72 5.92
N ASN A 527 8.00 -6.95 6.98
CA ASN A 527 7.45 -5.60 7.15
C ASN A 527 8.54 -4.52 7.12
N GLY A 528 9.78 -4.88 6.79
CA GLY A 528 10.92 -3.97 6.87
C GLY A 528 11.39 -3.75 8.32
N GLN A 529 11.17 -4.70 9.22
CA GLN A 529 11.74 -4.68 10.56
C GLN A 529 12.91 -5.67 10.63
N ILE A 530 14.05 -5.20 11.10
CA ILE A 530 15.23 -6.03 11.36
C ILE A 530 15.30 -6.27 12.85
N SER A 531 15.32 -7.54 13.26
CA SER A 531 15.52 -7.92 14.65
C SER A 531 16.95 -8.41 14.87
N LEU A 532 17.64 -7.77 15.80
CA LEU A 532 18.96 -8.14 16.32
C LEU A 532 18.75 -8.82 17.68
N LYS A 533 19.59 -9.81 18.02
CA LYS A 533 19.56 -10.65 19.23
C LYS A 533 18.86 -10.03 20.47
N ASP A 534 18.11 -10.88 21.17
CA ASP A 534 17.48 -10.70 22.50
C ASP A 534 16.46 -9.57 22.66
N ASN A 535 16.56 -8.40 21.99
CA ASN A 535 15.55 -7.32 21.98
C ASN A 535 15.83 -6.13 21.01
N GLY A 536 16.74 -6.26 20.04
CA GLY A 536 17.01 -5.19 19.08
C GLY A 536 16.01 -5.18 17.91
N GLN A 537 15.38 -4.06 17.61
CA GLN A 537 14.45 -3.90 16.50
C GLN A 537 14.72 -2.56 15.78
N LEU A 538 14.99 -2.65 14.49
CA LEU A 538 15.14 -1.52 13.60
C LEU A 538 14.00 -1.56 12.60
N GLU A 539 13.47 -0.42 12.20
CA GLU A 539 12.43 -0.35 11.19
C GLU A 539 12.88 0.54 10.03
N ILE A 540 12.74 -0.01 8.83
CA ILE A 540 12.94 0.67 7.57
C ILE A 540 11.92 1.82 7.44
N GLY A 541 12.37 3.03 7.10
CA GLY A 541 11.51 4.22 7.01
C GLY A 541 11.16 4.86 8.36
N ASN A 542 11.94 4.55 9.41
CA ASN A 542 11.80 5.14 10.74
C ASN A 542 13.19 5.56 11.26
N THR A 543 13.29 6.69 11.96
CA THR A 543 14.53 7.13 12.62
C THR A 543 14.61 6.61 14.06
N LYS A 544 13.72 5.72 14.47
CA LYS A 544 13.71 5.15 15.81
C LYS A 544 14.04 3.66 15.76
N ALA A 545 14.88 3.23 16.69
CA ALA A 545 15.19 1.84 16.95
C ALA A 545 14.76 1.47 18.37
N LYS A 546 14.42 0.20 18.60
CA LYS A 546 14.18 -0.32 19.94
C LYS A 546 15.30 -1.30 20.27
N ILE A 547 16.20 -0.94 21.19
CA ILE A 547 17.30 -1.80 21.63
C ILE A 547 17.14 -2.06 23.12
N ASN A 548 17.11 -3.34 23.53
CA ASN A 548 16.96 -3.74 24.94
C ASN A 548 15.76 -3.07 25.65
N ASN A 549 14.62 -3.03 24.95
CA ASN A 549 13.37 -2.39 25.39
C ASN A 549 13.44 -0.87 25.60
N LYS A 550 14.51 -0.20 25.15
CA LYS A 550 14.61 1.27 25.10
C LYS A 550 14.47 1.75 23.67
N GLU A 551 13.76 2.85 23.49
CA GLU A 551 13.70 3.55 22.21
C GLU A 551 14.93 4.45 22.06
N ILE A 552 15.54 4.42 20.88
CA ILE A 552 16.77 5.14 20.55
C ILE A 552 16.54 5.90 19.23
N ASP A 553 16.93 7.17 19.19
CA ASP A 553 16.91 7.98 17.97
C ASP A 553 18.18 7.76 17.14
N LEU A 554 17.98 7.29 15.91
CA LEU A 554 18.99 7.17 14.86
C LEU A 554 19.24 8.53 14.21
N ASN A 555 20.45 8.75 13.70
CA ASN A 555 20.83 9.96 12.97
C ASN A 555 20.16 10.00 11.59
N SER A 556 19.86 8.83 11.01
CA SER A 556 19.15 8.68 9.75
C SER A 556 18.42 7.34 9.70
N GLU A 557 17.34 7.27 8.90
CA GLU A 557 16.56 6.03 8.79
C GLU A 557 17.40 4.92 8.12
N PRO A 558 17.32 3.67 8.61
CA PRO A 558 17.90 2.52 7.94
C PRO A 558 17.35 2.35 6.52
N ILE A 559 18.18 1.88 5.58
CA ILE A 559 17.88 1.83 4.15
C ILE A 559 18.05 0.43 3.58
N ILE A 560 17.38 0.11 2.48
CA ILE A 560 17.60 -1.14 1.74
C ILE A 560 18.29 -0.80 0.44
N TYR A 561 19.40 -1.49 0.16
CA TYR A 561 20.16 -1.36 -1.08
C TYR A 561 20.69 -2.71 -1.54
N LYS A 562 20.59 -3.03 -2.84
CA LYS A 562 21.19 -4.26 -3.42
C LYS A 562 21.02 -5.48 -2.50
N SER A 563 19.77 -5.74 -2.10
CA SER A 563 19.37 -6.88 -1.24
C SER A 563 19.90 -6.88 0.21
N ASN A 564 20.45 -5.77 0.72
CA ASN A 564 20.93 -5.62 2.10
C ASN A 564 20.30 -4.43 2.80
N VAL A 565 20.23 -4.49 4.14
CA VAL A 565 19.86 -3.34 4.96
C VAL A 565 21.11 -2.62 5.42
N TYR A 566 21.12 -1.30 5.31
CA TYR A 566 22.21 -0.46 5.76
C TYR A 566 21.75 0.51 6.84
N ILE A 567 22.65 0.77 7.77
CA ILE A 567 22.50 1.80 8.80
C ILE A 567 23.63 2.81 8.64
N ASN A 568 23.39 4.04 9.07
CA ASN A 568 24.45 5.03 9.10
C ASN A 568 25.56 4.57 10.07
N ILE A 569 26.80 4.68 9.64
CA ILE A 569 27.95 4.18 10.39
C ILE A 569 28.05 4.84 11.79
N LYS A 570 27.57 6.07 11.92
CA LYS A 570 27.54 6.83 13.19
C LYS A 570 26.44 6.35 14.14
N ASP A 571 25.49 5.54 13.67
CA ASP A 571 24.46 4.93 14.49
C ASP A 571 24.85 3.55 15.03
N ILE A 572 25.97 2.96 14.56
CA ILE A 572 26.47 1.66 15.05
C ILE A 572 26.68 1.68 16.56
N GLU A 573 27.31 2.75 17.08
CA GLU A 573 27.57 2.87 18.52
C GLU A 573 26.26 2.81 19.29
N LYS A 574 25.21 3.48 18.83
CA LYS A 574 23.91 3.52 19.51
C LYS A 574 23.26 2.14 19.59
N ILE A 575 23.55 1.25 18.63
CA ILE A 575 23.02 -0.11 18.57
C ILE A 575 23.87 -1.07 19.41
N LEU A 576 25.19 -0.88 19.45
CA LEU A 576 26.15 -1.80 20.07
C LEU A 576 26.69 -1.34 21.45
N THR A 577 26.32 -0.15 21.92
CA THR A 577 26.96 0.54 23.08
C THR A 577 26.89 -0.22 24.42
N GLU A 578 26.00 -1.20 24.59
CA GLU A 578 25.94 -1.97 25.85
C GLU A 578 27.02 -3.07 25.88
N ASP A 579 27.49 -3.54 24.72
CA ASP A 579 28.47 -4.63 24.61
C ASP A 579 29.85 -4.15 24.12
N TYR A 580 29.90 -3.05 23.35
CA TYR A 580 31.11 -2.57 22.70
C TYR A 580 31.33 -1.07 22.87
N LYS A 581 32.59 -0.66 22.99
CA LYS A 581 33.03 0.71 22.73
C LYS A 581 33.41 0.84 21.26
N LEU A 582 32.89 1.86 20.58
CA LEU A 582 33.21 2.16 19.19
C LEU A 582 34.18 3.34 19.10
N GLN A 583 35.20 3.23 18.25
CA GLN A 583 35.95 4.38 17.74
C GLN A 583 35.93 4.33 16.20
N LEU A 584 35.43 5.40 15.58
CA LEU A 584 35.50 5.59 14.14
C LEU A 584 36.74 6.42 13.81
N LYS A 585 37.64 5.87 13.00
CA LYS A 585 38.87 6.55 12.57
C LYS A 585 39.04 6.42 11.06
N ASP A 586 38.85 7.54 10.36
CA ASP A 586 38.86 7.58 8.89
C ASP A 586 37.93 6.50 8.31
N SER A 587 38.50 5.47 7.68
CA SER A 587 37.82 4.32 7.07
C SER A 587 37.92 3.03 7.92
N GLU A 588 38.00 3.17 9.24
CA GLU A 588 38.16 2.05 10.16
C GLU A 588 37.17 2.13 11.34
N ILE A 589 36.48 1.02 11.57
CA ILE A 589 35.63 0.76 12.73
C ILE A 589 36.47 -0.03 13.75
N LEU A 590 36.81 0.61 14.86
CA LEU A 590 37.49 -0.06 15.99
C LEU A 590 36.46 -0.37 17.07
N LEU A 591 36.32 -1.64 17.42
CA LEU A 591 35.44 -2.12 18.49
C LEU A 591 36.26 -2.71 19.63
N GLU A 592 35.91 -2.38 20.86
CA GLU A 592 36.47 -3.00 22.08
C GLU A 592 35.32 -3.50 22.96
N TYR A 593 35.45 -4.70 23.54
CA TYR A 593 34.44 -5.15 24.51
C TYR A 593 34.41 -4.24 25.74
N ILE A 594 33.20 -3.99 26.24
CA ILE A 594 33.01 -3.47 27.59
C ILE A 594 33.13 -4.69 28.53
N ASP A 595 33.93 -4.57 29.60
CA ASP A 595 34.42 -5.63 30.53
C ASP A 595 33.37 -6.60 31.15
N SER A 596 32.10 -6.54 30.75
CA SER A 596 31.00 -7.39 31.25
C SER A 596 30.58 -8.56 30.35
N THR A 597 31.09 -8.71 29.12
CA THR A 597 30.63 -9.79 28.21
C THR A 597 31.78 -10.69 27.76
N PRO A 598 32.00 -11.88 28.35
CA PRO A 598 32.99 -12.83 27.85
C PRO A 598 32.42 -13.61 26.66
N ILE A 599 33.06 -13.55 25.50
CA ILE A 599 32.83 -14.53 24.43
C ILE A 599 33.64 -15.79 24.73
N ALA A 600 32.94 -16.93 24.81
CA ALA A 600 33.57 -18.24 24.82
C ALA A 600 34.32 -18.44 23.48
N LYS A 601 35.65 -18.56 23.55
CA LYS A 601 36.45 -19.04 22.42
C LYS A 601 35.94 -20.43 22.03
N ILE A 602 35.43 -20.57 20.82
CA ILE A 602 35.30 -21.88 20.18
C ILE A 602 36.71 -22.22 19.69
N GLU A 603 37.41 -23.07 20.45
CA GLU A 603 38.65 -23.67 19.99
C GLU A 603 38.34 -24.77 18.97
N ASP A 604 39.06 -24.68 17.86
CA ASP A 604 39.05 -25.57 16.72
C ASP A 604 39.78 -26.87 17.10
N GLU A 605 39.05 -27.96 17.35
CA GLU A 605 39.61 -29.31 17.49
C GLU A 605 39.02 -30.26 16.44
N ASN A 606 39.57 -30.20 15.23
CA ASN A 606 39.62 -31.36 14.35
C ASN A 606 40.82 -32.24 14.73
N LYS A 607 40.58 -33.43 15.32
CA LYS A 607 41.29 -34.71 15.03
C LYS A 607 41.02 -35.83 16.06
N ILE A 608 40.32 -36.91 15.64
CA ILE A 608 40.80 -38.32 15.56
C ILE A 608 39.63 -39.34 15.53
N GLU A 609 39.60 -40.08 14.41
CA GLU A 609 39.27 -41.50 14.19
C GLU A 609 38.03 -42.18 14.82
N ASP A 610 37.09 -42.51 13.93
CA ASP A 610 36.57 -43.85 13.62
C ASP A 610 36.47 -44.90 14.75
N LYS A 611 35.22 -45.19 15.16
CA LYS A 611 34.76 -46.55 15.51
C LYS A 611 33.24 -46.63 15.70
N ASP A 612 32.62 -47.39 14.79
CA ASP A 612 31.51 -48.33 14.96
C ASP A 612 30.21 -47.92 15.69
N LYS A 613 29.13 -47.94 14.91
CA LYS A 613 27.79 -48.54 15.16
C LYS A 613 27.04 -48.16 16.47
N VAL A 614 25.81 -47.68 16.32
CA VAL A 614 24.57 -48.48 16.37
C VAL A 614 23.36 -47.53 16.26
N ASP A 615 22.51 -47.85 15.29
CA ASP A 615 21.14 -47.38 15.10
C ASP A 615 20.23 -47.98 16.19
N HIS A 616 19.37 -47.19 16.85
CA HIS A 616 17.94 -47.54 17.02
C HIS A 616 17.10 -46.49 17.76
N LYS A 617 16.02 -46.12 17.07
CA LYS A 617 14.73 -45.57 17.52
C LYS A 617 14.14 -46.15 18.82
N LYS A 618 13.31 -45.28 19.46
CA LYS A 618 12.17 -45.51 20.40
C LYS A 618 12.59 -45.87 21.84
N SER A 619 12.02 -45.36 22.94
CA SER A 619 10.70 -44.79 23.32
C SER A 619 10.87 -44.16 24.74
N LEU A 620 9.96 -43.47 25.45
CA LEU A 620 8.54 -43.70 25.72
C LEU A 620 8.03 -42.52 26.62
N VAL A 621 6.87 -41.95 26.26
CA VAL A 621 5.68 -41.53 27.06
C VAL A 621 5.80 -41.06 28.54
N LEU A 622 5.21 -39.86 28.78
CA LEU A 622 4.66 -39.19 30.00
C LEU A 622 4.00 -40.12 31.09
N PRO A 623 3.61 -39.69 32.34
CA PRO A 623 3.07 -38.38 32.75
C PRO A 623 3.33 -37.85 34.21
N SER A 624 2.94 -36.57 34.40
CA SER A 624 2.57 -35.78 35.62
C SER A 624 2.52 -36.40 37.04
N LEU A 625 3.00 -35.64 38.07
CA LEU A 625 2.22 -35.13 39.23
C LEU A 625 3.07 -34.34 40.26
N PHE A 626 2.54 -33.18 40.70
CA PHE A 626 2.53 -32.55 42.05
C PHE A 626 3.86 -32.36 42.83
N ALA A 627 4.33 -31.14 43.11
CA ALA A 627 3.83 -30.11 44.05
C ALA A 627 4.10 -30.42 45.55
N LEU A 628 4.98 -29.60 46.16
CA LEU A 628 5.22 -29.26 47.59
C LEU A 628 6.62 -28.60 47.58
N VAL A 629 6.88 -27.31 47.83
CA VAL A 629 6.48 -26.43 48.92
C VAL A 629 6.79 -24.99 48.47
N LEU A 630 5.79 -24.15 48.26
CA LEU A 630 5.96 -22.69 48.38
C LEU A 630 4.62 -22.01 48.70
N ILE A 631 3.93 -22.53 49.72
CA ILE A 631 2.85 -21.82 50.43
C ILE A 631 3.41 -21.48 51.80
N GLY A 632 3.84 -20.23 51.97
CA GLY A 632 4.39 -19.76 53.24
C GLY A 632 4.54 -18.24 53.39
N LEU A 633 4.26 -17.42 52.37
CA LEU A 633 4.56 -15.98 52.50
C LEU A 633 3.65 -14.99 51.76
N VAL A 634 2.38 -15.36 51.48
CA VAL A 634 1.39 -14.38 50.96
C VAL A 634 0.12 -14.28 51.84
N LEU A 635 0.04 -14.98 52.98
CA LEU A 635 -1.11 -14.91 53.89
C LEU A 635 -0.90 -14.07 55.17
N VAL A 636 0.00 -13.06 55.15
CA VAL A 636 0.19 -12.18 56.33
C VAL A 636 0.13 -10.67 56.01
N LEU A 637 -0.04 -10.22 54.77
CA LEU A 637 -0.05 -8.77 54.46
C LEU A 637 -1.29 -8.21 53.77
N PHE A 638 -2.42 -8.91 53.79
CA PHE A 638 -3.72 -8.30 53.47
C PHE A 638 -4.85 -8.90 54.29
N ASN A 639 -4.82 -8.68 55.61
CA ASN A 639 -6.07 -8.42 56.35
C ASN A 639 -5.82 -7.86 57.75
N ARG A 640 -6.56 -6.78 58.08
CA ARG A 640 -6.60 -5.95 59.30
C ARG A 640 -5.60 -4.79 59.30
N SER A 641 -6.01 -3.51 59.32
CA SER A 641 -7.20 -2.85 59.90
C SER A 641 -7.50 -1.54 59.12
N GLN A 642 -8.70 -1.24 58.60
CA GLN A 642 -9.91 -0.75 59.31
C GLN A 642 -9.62 0.34 60.35
N GLU A 643 -9.74 1.60 59.93
CA GLU A 643 -10.68 2.61 60.47
C GLU A 643 -11.28 3.41 59.30
#